data_AF-A0A151XIV8-F1
#
_entry.id   AF-A0A151XIV8-F1
#
_cell.length_a   1.000
_cell.length_b   1.000
_cell.length_c   1.000
_cell.angle_alpha   90.00
_cell.angle_beta   90.00
_cell.angle_gamma   90.00
#
_symmetry.space_group_name_H-M   'P 1'
#
loop_
_entity.id
_entity.type
_entity.pdbx_description
1 polymer ?
#
loop_
_entity_poly.entity_id
_entity_poly.type
_entity_poly.pdbx_seq_one_letter_code
_entity_poly.pdbx_strand_id
1 'polypeptide(L)'
;MTKGCRALSIIVIIALLIVLLDGAIGKLRVAYRWKQIDYEWPSNDIKRLFPDYKQEDNLPLGLEVAGDRLFITVPRWRQGVAASLNYIRLNDTRESPSLIPYPSWEAHQYGAAGVPEIVSTFRVRADRCNRLWVLDTGLTDILGSPEQQAPPALIVYDLITDRVLRKYVIPSDQRTTDSLFANIAVEDYLCEDSYGYLGDLGGPGLVVYSWSLRKSWLVKHHSFHPDPMGGEFKVSGISFQWNDGLFGLALAPTGDGYSTLYYHPLSSGMEFSVSTRLLRDAQRASAADHVFVLETSHEFQTLGSRGPSGQSSVSFLDPKTGVLFYALTNLNTIACWRPQNKFALQQQGYVYQDNVTMVFPNDLKIDRNGNLWILSDRLPIFMYSQLDLHDYNFRILMGSTEQLIMGTVCESTSPYTTTIYDHRDHMDHMDHMDHMDHINRIDHKDHTMSLTPRIGNSAGFIKIEIVTIVLRIFSVKDRPMNVPSMMIEISSAKSSHAYLRTWRMQRMVVNLLHLYMRYFVLEYKSCKSESQCTSSSVVLIVGSLTISAVENNFLERIVYSFADGTYCISVQMIILLKIKYSITQNYFFTSIIYCIVVICISVLQVADRCITGVYSLRDFEKYVWVDHFNLSIHANISSGKQDSEKCFRPKLYGFEGNIRWCYYSLILNSCLKVTFNFLNRNIYFLLDILVAYLKSFPKHYNKIFLHQVLFYTIPGLVYLSARDNPSKTAMGFIDARRKVDGAEGLWRIENKLYDLETFMKSHPGGSEWIRLTKGTDITELFEAHHLNDKAERLLPKLYVREATTTRSVPLTFLPDGFYRTFKRRAVEALKNVNFHKPSTTTNLIIDSLMTTTFALSLMAAFVHSYAILILASLFLTWTTNAAHNYFHMRDNFRMYYFDLSMLSSKNWRITHIMSHHMYPNTIWDYEMYVLEPFIQWIPRKDKSYLMGMISKIISPIVWMSMYITEGIKRYYLVYTEYGVFEFRDFVPFLLPISMSLVAPKILIAFKLWLIMLLISSTIFGLIGFNAAHHHPDIFHDGDIYRNDMDWGLLEMDAVRDRMDIDKSLFLIITNYGSHTLHHLIPTVDHHYLPLCVPAFLKTCEEFNINSDKWTQWELLQGQFRQIMRTEAKKNHR
;
A
#
# COMPACT_ATOMS: atom_id res chain seq x y z
N MET A 1 -34.23 -28.45 -14.44
CA MET A 1 -33.21 -27.96 -15.39
C MET A 1 -32.50 -26.68 -14.93
N THR A 2 -33.19 -25.56 -14.65
CA THR A 2 -32.59 -24.23 -14.39
C THR A 2 -31.44 -24.13 -13.36
N LYS A 3 -31.41 -24.96 -12.30
CA LYS A 3 -30.31 -24.96 -11.32
C LYS A 3 -28.97 -25.46 -11.90
N GLY A 4 -29.01 -26.46 -12.79
CA GLY A 4 -27.80 -27.03 -13.41
C GLY A 4 -27.11 -26.03 -14.34
N CYS A 5 -27.90 -25.34 -15.17
CA CYS A 5 -27.36 -24.28 -16.03
C CYS A 5 -26.71 -23.16 -15.23
N ARG A 6 -27.25 -22.78 -14.07
CA ARG A 6 -26.60 -21.78 -13.19
C ARG A 6 -25.28 -22.27 -12.61
N ALA A 7 -25.18 -23.52 -12.17
CA ALA A 7 -23.91 -24.06 -11.70
C ALA A 7 -22.86 -24.09 -12.82
N LEU A 8 -23.24 -24.51 -14.03
CA LEU A 8 -22.34 -24.52 -15.19
C LEU A 8 -21.94 -23.09 -15.62
N SER A 9 -22.89 -22.15 -15.68
CA SER A 9 -22.59 -20.73 -15.93
C SER A 9 -21.73 -20.12 -14.84
N ILE A 10 -21.87 -20.52 -13.57
CA ILE A 10 -21.00 -20.06 -12.47
C ILE A 10 -19.60 -20.68 -12.57
N ILE A 11 -19.47 -21.94 -12.97
CA ILE A 11 -18.15 -22.54 -13.24
C ILE A 11 -17.49 -21.86 -14.44
N VAL A 12 -18.24 -21.55 -15.51
CA VAL A 12 -17.73 -20.81 -16.67
C VAL A 12 -17.41 -19.34 -16.31
N ILE A 13 -18.19 -18.69 -15.45
CA ILE A 13 -17.92 -17.33 -14.96
C ILE A 13 -16.77 -17.31 -13.95
N ILE A 14 -16.56 -18.35 -13.15
CA ILE A 14 -15.41 -18.49 -12.25
C ILE A 14 -14.15 -18.84 -13.05
N ALA A 15 -14.25 -19.69 -14.09
CA ALA A 15 -13.15 -19.95 -15.01
C ALA A 15 -12.79 -18.68 -15.82
N LEU A 16 -13.78 -17.95 -16.32
CA LEU A 16 -13.58 -16.64 -16.95
C LEU A 16 -13.05 -15.61 -15.96
N LEU A 17 -13.49 -15.58 -14.69
CA LEU A 17 -12.93 -14.69 -13.67
C LEU A 17 -11.51 -15.09 -13.29
N ILE A 18 -11.17 -16.37 -13.26
CA ILE A 18 -9.78 -16.84 -13.07
C ILE A 18 -8.94 -16.44 -14.28
N VAL A 19 -9.43 -16.59 -15.50
CA VAL A 19 -8.75 -16.15 -16.74
C VAL A 19 -8.73 -14.61 -16.88
N LEU A 20 -9.62 -13.87 -16.23
CA LEU A 20 -9.62 -12.39 -16.15
C LEU A 20 -8.84 -11.87 -14.92
N LEU A 21 -8.47 -12.74 -13.98
CA LEU A 21 -7.54 -12.44 -12.88
C LEU A 21 -6.10 -12.82 -13.27
N ASP A 22 -5.94 -13.85 -14.10
CA ASP A 22 -4.71 -14.23 -14.81
C ASP A 22 -4.47 -13.30 -16.02
N GLY A 23 -5.55 -12.70 -16.55
CA GLY A 23 -5.53 -11.45 -17.32
C GLY A 23 -5.15 -10.24 -16.47
N ALA A 24 -4.01 -10.35 -15.79
CA ALA A 24 -3.53 -9.39 -14.82
C ALA A 24 -3.32 -7.99 -15.43
N ILE A 25 -3.59 -6.96 -14.62
CA ILE A 25 -3.17 -5.57 -14.88
C ILE A 25 -1.67 -5.61 -15.23
N GLY A 26 -1.31 -5.03 -16.39
CA GLY A 26 -0.11 -5.40 -17.15
C GLY A 26 1.22 -5.26 -16.41
N LYS A 27 1.63 -6.33 -15.74
CA LYS A 27 2.99 -6.48 -15.17
C LYS A 27 3.93 -7.09 -16.21
N LEU A 28 5.23 -6.85 -16.05
CA LEU A 28 6.25 -7.55 -16.81
C LEU A 28 6.09 -9.07 -16.66
N ARG A 29 5.82 -9.77 -17.78
CA ARG A 29 5.86 -11.23 -17.84
C ARG A 29 7.28 -11.68 -18.18
N VAL A 30 7.69 -12.83 -17.68
CA VAL A 30 8.88 -13.52 -18.21
C VAL A 30 8.51 -14.04 -19.60
N ALA A 31 9.18 -13.53 -20.64
CA ALA A 31 9.01 -13.97 -22.02
C ALA A 31 9.87 -15.20 -22.30
N TYR A 32 11.13 -15.18 -21.85
CA TYR A 32 12.09 -16.27 -21.98
C TYR A 32 12.94 -16.39 -20.71
N ARG A 33 13.43 -17.60 -20.40
CA ARG A 33 14.27 -17.87 -19.23
C ARG A 33 15.25 -19.01 -19.49
N TRP A 34 16.45 -18.92 -18.94
CA TRP A 34 17.50 -19.94 -19.09
C TRP A 34 18.18 -20.24 -17.75
N LYS A 35 18.51 -21.51 -17.53
CA LYS A 35 19.41 -21.94 -16.45
C LYS A 35 20.87 -21.76 -16.86
N GLN A 36 21.16 -22.22 -18.07
CA GLN A 36 22.38 -21.99 -18.84
C GLN A 36 21.96 -21.66 -20.28
N ILE A 37 22.77 -20.89 -20.99
CA ILE A 37 22.62 -20.67 -22.44
C ILE A 37 23.10 -21.93 -23.20
N ASP A 38 22.50 -22.26 -24.35
CA ASP A 38 23.10 -23.14 -25.36
C ASP A 38 22.68 -22.66 -26.76
N TYR A 39 23.38 -23.13 -27.78
CA TYR A 39 23.24 -22.66 -29.17
C TYR A 39 22.52 -23.68 -30.06
N GLU A 40 21.96 -23.24 -31.18
CA GLU A 40 21.31 -24.12 -32.15
C GLU A 40 22.37 -24.74 -33.08
N TRP A 41 23.07 -25.76 -32.56
CA TRP A 41 24.17 -26.47 -33.21
C TRP A 41 23.70 -27.24 -34.47
N PRO A 42 24.18 -26.90 -35.69
CA PRO A 42 23.75 -27.56 -36.93
C PRO A 42 24.17 -29.05 -37.01
N SER A 43 25.30 -29.39 -36.40
CA SER A 43 25.77 -30.76 -36.24
C SER A 43 26.79 -30.86 -35.09
N ASN A 44 27.07 -32.08 -34.64
CA ASN A 44 28.19 -32.34 -33.72
C ASN A 44 29.56 -31.99 -34.32
N ASP A 45 29.69 -31.95 -35.65
CA ASP A 45 30.93 -31.58 -36.32
C ASP A 45 31.16 -30.07 -36.32
N ILE A 46 30.11 -29.26 -36.49
CA ILE A 46 30.20 -27.81 -36.23
C ILE A 46 30.51 -27.56 -34.75
N LYS A 47 29.93 -28.31 -33.82
CA LYS A 47 30.24 -28.19 -32.39
C LYS A 47 31.70 -28.51 -32.05
N ARG A 48 32.35 -29.39 -32.81
CA ARG A 48 33.79 -29.71 -32.68
C ARG A 48 34.71 -28.58 -33.18
N LEU A 49 34.21 -27.60 -33.94
CA LEU A 49 34.98 -26.42 -34.36
C LEU A 49 35.15 -25.37 -33.24
N PHE A 50 34.45 -25.55 -32.11
CA PHE A 50 34.53 -24.69 -30.93
C PHE A 50 35.00 -25.53 -29.72
N PRO A 51 36.25 -26.03 -29.72
CA PRO A 51 36.74 -27.02 -28.75
C PRO A 51 36.71 -26.52 -27.30
N ASP A 52 36.86 -25.22 -27.09
CA ASP A 52 36.88 -24.59 -25.76
C ASP A 52 35.48 -24.33 -25.18
N TYR A 53 34.40 -24.61 -25.93
CA TYR A 53 33.02 -24.31 -25.55
C TYR A 53 32.62 -24.95 -24.21
N LYS A 54 32.23 -24.09 -23.25
CA LYS A 54 31.71 -24.48 -21.93
C LYS A 54 30.39 -23.78 -21.69
N GLN A 55 29.32 -24.55 -21.61
CA GLN A 55 27.95 -24.03 -21.49
C GLN A 55 27.78 -23.04 -20.30
N GLU A 56 28.46 -23.30 -19.19
CA GLU A 56 28.48 -22.48 -17.97
C GLU A 56 29.18 -21.10 -18.10
N ASP A 57 30.01 -20.89 -19.12
CA ASP A 57 30.71 -19.61 -19.35
C ASP A 57 29.85 -18.57 -20.10
N ASN A 58 28.64 -18.94 -20.52
CA ASN A 58 27.82 -18.16 -21.45
C ASN A 58 26.77 -17.32 -20.71
N LEU A 59 27.17 -16.11 -20.29
CA LEU A 59 26.27 -15.09 -19.72
C LEU A 59 25.75 -14.13 -20.81
N PRO A 60 24.43 -13.99 -21.00
CA PRO A 60 23.86 -12.96 -21.88
C PRO A 60 23.94 -11.58 -21.21
N LEU A 61 24.33 -10.53 -21.95
CA LEU A 61 24.56 -9.18 -21.39
C LEU A 61 23.63 -8.10 -21.94
N GLY A 62 23.23 -8.16 -23.21
CA GLY A 62 22.45 -7.12 -23.90
C GLY A 62 21.42 -7.70 -24.86
N LEU A 63 20.41 -6.89 -25.21
CA LEU A 63 19.28 -7.28 -26.05
C LEU A 63 18.91 -6.20 -27.10
N GLU A 64 18.29 -6.61 -28.20
CA GLU A 64 17.60 -5.71 -29.14
C GLU A 64 16.49 -6.43 -29.93
N VAL A 65 15.43 -5.72 -30.30
CA VAL A 65 14.27 -6.26 -31.02
C VAL A 65 14.18 -5.66 -32.43
N ALA A 66 14.28 -6.49 -33.47
CA ALA A 66 14.13 -6.05 -34.85
C ALA A 66 13.50 -7.13 -35.76
N GLY A 67 12.37 -6.79 -36.37
CA GLY A 67 11.61 -7.72 -37.21
C GLY A 67 11.01 -8.85 -36.38
N ASP A 68 11.22 -10.10 -36.80
CA ASP A 68 10.84 -11.31 -36.06
C ASP A 68 11.92 -11.78 -35.06
N ARG A 69 13.00 -11.01 -34.88
CA ARG A 69 14.19 -11.41 -34.12
C ARG A 69 14.38 -10.60 -32.84
N LEU A 70 14.67 -11.31 -31.76
CA LEU A 70 15.23 -10.77 -30.52
C LEU A 70 16.71 -11.14 -30.47
N PHE A 71 17.56 -10.15 -30.70
CA PHE A 71 19.01 -10.27 -30.61
C PHE A 71 19.44 -10.33 -29.14
N ILE A 72 20.45 -11.16 -28.86
CA ILE A 72 21.00 -11.42 -27.53
C ILE A 72 22.53 -11.45 -27.66
N THR A 73 23.22 -10.59 -26.91
CA THR A 73 24.69 -10.57 -26.86
C THR A 73 25.21 -11.46 -25.74
N VAL A 74 26.27 -12.22 -26.01
CA VAL A 74 26.98 -13.06 -25.04
C VAL A 74 28.47 -12.68 -25.13
N PRO A 75 28.95 -11.70 -24.35
CA PRO A 75 30.33 -11.25 -24.43
C PRO A 75 31.30 -12.37 -24.05
N ARG A 76 32.53 -12.33 -24.58
CA ARG A 76 33.60 -13.30 -24.25
C ARG A 76 34.23 -12.99 -22.88
N TRP A 77 33.39 -12.93 -21.83
CA TRP A 77 33.80 -12.84 -20.43
C TRP A 77 34.78 -13.94 -20.03
N ARG A 78 34.63 -15.11 -20.64
CA ARG A 78 35.52 -16.26 -20.51
C ARG A 78 35.70 -16.92 -21.89
N GLN A 79 36.75 -17.72 -22.06
CA GLN A 79 37.03 -18.42 -23.31
C GLN A 79 35.88 -19.33 -23.80
N GLY A 80 35.08 -19.92 -22.90
CA GLY A 80 34.06 -20.93 -23.24
C GLY A 80 32.81 -20.45 -23.98
N VAL A 81 32.79 -19.22 -24.50
CA VAL A 81 31.69 -18.66 -25.30
C VAL A 81 31.85 -19.05 -26.78
N ALA A 82 30.81 -19.62 -27.38
CA ALA A 82 30.87 -20.03 -28.79
C ALA A 82 30.69 -18.83 -29.74
N ALA A 83 29.56 -18.14 -29.66
CA ALA A 83 29.19 -17.02 -30.53
C ALA A 83 28.67 -15.84 -29.72
N SER A 84 29.17 -14.64 -30.02
CA SER A 84 28.99 -13.47 -29.14
C SER A 84 27.80 -12.57 -29.51
N LEU A 85 27.33 -12.65 -30.75
CA LEU A 85 26.10 -12.00 -31.21
C LEU A 85 25.18 -13.06 -31.79
N ASN A 86 23.96 -13.13 -31.23
CA ASN A 86 22.98 -14.16 -31.53
C ASN A 86 21.58 -13.55 -31.63
N TYR A 87 20.62 -14.36 -32.05
CA TYR A 87 19.20 -14.07 -31.90
C TYR A 87 18.38 -15.31 -31.56
N ILE A 88 17.15 -15.07 -31.12
CA ILE A 88 16.05 -16.04 -31.12
C ILE A 88 14.87 -15.44 -31.90
N ARG A 89 13.94 -16.29 -32.37
CA ARG A 89 12.72 -15.79 -33.02
C ARG A 89 11.64 -15.47 -32.00
N LEU A 90 10.96 -14.35 -32.20
CA LEU A 90 9.87 -13.86 -31.34
C LEU A 90 8.63 -14.78 -31.33
N ASN A 91 8.53 -15.70 -32.29
CA ASN A 91 7.47 -16.71 -32.37
C ASN A 91 7.88 -18.09 -31.79
N ASP A 92 9.07 -18.22 -31.22
CA ASP A 92 9.49 -19.44 -30.52
C ASP A 92 8.67 -19.63 -29.23
N THR A 93 8.12 -20.83 -29.06
CA THR A 93 7.26 -21.21 -27.92
C THR A 93 8.03 -21.93 -26.80
N ARG A 94 9.33 -22.20 -26.99
CA ARG A 94 10.23 -22.72 -25.95
C ARG A 94 10.43 -21.64 -24.87
N GLU A 95 10.38 -22.01 -23.59
CA GLU A 95 10.76 -21.09 -22.50
C GLU A 95 12.26 -20.76 -22.52
N SER A 96 13.08 -21.74 -22.93
CA SER A 96 14.55 -21.68 -23.01
C SER A 96 15.01 -22.01 -24.45
N PRO A 97 14.74 -21.14 -25.44
CA PRO A 97 15.14 -21.39 -26.82
C PRO A 97 16.66 -21.32 -26.98
N SER A 98 17.20 -22.16 -27.87
CA SER A 98 18.62 -22.15 -28.22
C SER A 98 18.97 -20.87 -28.99
N LEU A 99 20.16 -20.31 -28.75
CA LEU A 99 20.63 -19.12 -29.45
C LEU A 99 21.12 -19.45 -30.87
N ILE A 100 20.70 -18.66 -31.86
CA ILE A 100 21.15 -18.76 -33.25
C ILE A 100 22.23 -17.70 -33.49
N PRO A 101 23.50 -18.07 -33.80
CA PRO A 101 24.56 -17.12 -34.10
C PRO A 101 24.25 -16.21 -35.29
N TYR A 102 24.69 -14.95 -35.21
CA TYR A 102 24.43 -13.92 -36.21
C TYR A 102 25.72 -13.25 -36.71
N PRO A 103 25.87 -12.99 -38.02
CA PRO A 103 24.98 -13.42 -39.11
C PRO A 103 25.07 -14.92 -39.40
N SER A 104 26.16 -15.58 -39.01
CA SER A 104 26.38 -17.02 -39.19
C SER A 104 27.37 -17.57 -38.14
N TRP A 105 27.68 -18.86 -38.18
CA TRP A 105 28.68 -19.48 -37.28
C TRP A 105 30.11 -19.02 -37.60
N GLU A 106 30.42 -18.85 -38.88
CA GLU A 106 31.73 -18.47 -39.41
C GLU A 106 32.17 -17.07 -38.92
N ALA A 107 31.21 -16.16 -38.69
CA ALA A 107 31.49 -14.82 -38.16
C ALA A 107 32.07 -14.82 -36.73
N HIS A 108 31.90 -15.91 -35.98
CA HIS A 108 32.39 -16.09 -34.59
C HIS A 108 33.53 -17.11 -34.47
N GLN A 109 33.89 -17.80 -35.56
CA GLN A 109 34.85 -18.90 -35.54
C GLN A 109 36.29 -18.38 -35.67
N TYR A 110 37.18 -18.83 -34.79
CA TYR A 110 38.63 -18.70 -34.97
C TYR A 110 39.08 -19.66 -36.08
N GLY A 111 39.24 -19.13 -37.28
CA GLY A 111 39.71 -19.87 -38.46
C GLY A 111 41.22 -19.75 -38.67
N ALA A 112 41.75 -20.46 -39.67
CA ALA A 112 43.16 -20.35 -40.10
C ALA A 112 43.56 -18.95 -40.63
N ALA A 113 42.60 -18.02 -40.77
CA ALA A 113 42.82 -16.63 -41.15
C ALA A 113 43.04 -15.68 -39.95
N GLY A 114 42.93 -16.16 -38.70
CA GLY A 114 43.12 -15.37 -37.49
C GLY A 114 41.81 -14.93 -36.83
N VAL A 115 41.75 -13.65 -36.43
CA VAL A 115 40.70 -13.07 -35.58
C VAL A 115 39.33 -13.07 -36.30
N PRO A 116 38.22 -13.48 -35.63
CA PRO A 116 36.89 -13.55 -36.23
C PRO A 116 36.30 -12.18 -36.63
N GLU A 117 35.22 -12.19 -37.42
CA GLU A 117 34.50 -10.98 -37.80
C GLU A 117 33.90 -10.26 -36.58
N ILE A 118 33.37 -11.03 -35.63
CA ILE A 118 32.88 -10.57 -34.33
C ILE A 118 33.72 -11.24 -33.24
N VAL A 119 34.40 -10.45 -32.41
CA VAL A 119 35.15 -10.97 -31.26
C VAL A 119 34.23 -11.06 -30.04
N SER A 120 33.82 -9.93 -29.46
CA SER A 120 33.02 -9.89 -28.23
C SER A 120 32.05 -8.69 -28.23
N THR A 121 30.79 -8.95 -28.57
CA THR A 121 29.73 -7.92 -28.58
C THR A 121 29.22 -7.65 -27.16
N PHE A 122 29.21 -6.37 -26.75
CA PHE A 122 28.64 -5.94 -25.46
C PHE A 122 27.19 -5.48 -25.59
N ARG A 123 26.92 -4.57 -26.53
CA ARG A 123 25.59 -4.01 -26.80
C ARG A 123 25.32 -3.90 -28.30
N VAL A 124 24.04 -3.85 -28.62
CA VAL A 124 23.50 -3.69 -29.96
C VAL A 124 22.38 -2.66 -29.97
N ARG A 125 22.21 -1.99 -31.11
CA ARG A 125 21.07 -1.09 -31.36
C ARG A 125 20.56 -1.25 -32.79
N ALA A 126 19.26 -1.48 -32.94
CA ALA A 126 18.58 -1.51 -34.23
C ALA A 126 17.90 -0.18 -34.51
N ASP A 127 18.11 0.38 -35.70
CA ASP A 127 17.53 1.66 -36.11
C ASP A 127 16.29 1.51 -37.01
N ARG A 128 15.64 2.63 -37.36
CA ARG A 128 14.51 2.68 -38.31
C ARG A 128 14.89 2.33 -39.74
N CYS A 129 16.18 2.39 -40.06
CA CYS A 129 16.76 2.15 -41.38
C CYS A 129 17.05 0.65 -41.61
N ASN A 130 16.65 -0.21 -40.67
CA ASN A 130 16.91 -1.65 -40.64
C ASN A 130 18.41 -1.98 -40.63
N ARG A 131 19.22 -1.16 -39.93
CA ARG A 131 20.62 -1.47 -39.64
C ARG A 131 20.75 -1.94 -38.19
N LEU A 132 21.52 -3.00 -37.97
CA LEU A 132 21.95 -3.43 -36.63
C LEU A 132 23.34 -2.89 -36.37
N TRP A 133 23.45 -2.00 -35.40
CA TRP A 133 24.70 -1.43 -34.91
C TRP A 133 25.21 -2.30 -33.77
N VAL A 134 26.43 -2.80 -33.91
CA VAL A 134 27.06 -3.83 -33.06
C VAL A 134 28.33 -3.26 -32.46
N LEU A 135 28.39 -3.21 -31.14
CA LEU A 135 29.55 -2.70 -30.40
C LEU A 135 30.43 -3.89 -29.96
N ASP A 136 31.50 -4.12 -30.73
CA ASP A 136 32.49 -5.18 -30.49
C ASP A 136 33.68 -4.60 -29.73
N THR A 137 33.99 -5.16 -28.56
CA THR A 137 35.11 -4.71 -27.71
C THR A 137 36.45 -5.22 -28.20
N GLY A 138 36.47 -6.24 -29.07
CA GLY A 138 37.71 -6.86 -29.54
C GLY A 138 38.48 -7.65 -28.48
N LEU A 139 37.90 -7.86 -27.29
CA LEU A 139 38.52 -8.54 -26.14
C LEU A 139 38.06 -9.99 -26.00
N THR A 140 38.93 -10.84 -25.46
CA THR A 140 38.63 -12.23 -25.05
C THR A 140 39.04 -12.48 -23.60
N ASP A 141 38.32 -13.38 -22.92
CA ASP A 141 38.59 -13.86 -21.55
C ASP A 141 38.64 -12.74 -20.49
N ILE A 142 37.69 -11.82 -20.56
CA ILE A 142 37.67 -10.55 -19.82
C ILE A 142 37.67 -10.72 -18.27
N LEU A 143 37.26 -11.88 -17.74
CA LEU A 143 37.32 -12.21 -16.31
C LEU A 143 38.53 -13.08 -15.91
N GLY A 144 39.29 -13.60 -16.88
CA GLY A 144 40.42 -14.51 -16.67
C GLY A 144 41.74 -13.83 -17.00
N SER A 145 42.22 -14.01 -18.23
CA SER A 145 43.39 -13.32 -18.79
C SER A 145 42.97 -12.47 -20.00
N PRO A 146 42.57 -11.19 -19.81
CA PRO A 146 42.03 -10.36 -20.88
C PRO A 146 43.03 -10.15 -22.02
N GLU A 147 42.63 -10.52 -23.25
CA GLU A 147 43.46 -10.41 -24.45
C GLU A 147 42.74 -9.61 -25.55
N GLN A 148 43.42 -8.61 -26.12
CA GLN A 148 42.87 -7.70 -27.14
C GLN A 148 43.17 -8.23 -28.55
N GLN A 149 42.31 -9.13 -29.04
CA GLN A 149 42.43 -9.75 -30.38
C GLN A 149 42.34 -8.72 -31.52
N ALA A 150 41.43 -7.74 -31.40
CA ALA A 150 41.29 -6.63 -32.33
C ALA A 150 41.03 -5.33 -31.57
N PRO A 151 41.29 -4.14 -32.14
CA PRO A 151 40.86 -2.87 -31.54
C PRO A 151 39.31 -2.77 -31.51
N PRO A 152 38.72 -2.09 -30.51
CA PRO A 152 37.28 -1.89 -30.43
C PRO A 152 36.67 -1.31 -31.71
N ALA A 153 35.51 -1.83 -32.12
CA ALA A 153 34.92 -1.52 -33.41
C ALA A 153 33.39 -1.46 -33.38
N LEU A 154 32.85 -0.56 -34.21
CA LEU A 154 31.43 -0.44 -34.51
C LEU A 154 31.15 -1.16 -35.83
N ILE A 155 30.53 -2.34 -35.76
CA ILE A 155 30.13 -3.13 -36.92
C ILE A 155 28.65 -2.83 -37.20
N VAL A 156 28.29 -2.60 -38.45
CA VAL A 156 26.92 -2.26 -38.86
C VAL A 156 26.47 -3.24 -39.93
N TYR A 157 25.43 -4.03 -39.61
CA TYR A 157 24.82 -5.00 -40.51
C TYR A 157 23.53 -4.45 -41.12
N ASP A 158 23.23 -4.84 -42.36
CA ASP A 158 21.89 -4.73 -42.93
C ASP A 158 21.01 -5.89 -42.42
N LEU A 159 19.90 -5.60 -41.75
CA LEU A 159 18.95 -6.60 -41.25
C LEU A 159 18.07 -7.22 -42.35
N ILE A 160 18.16 -6.76 -43.61
CA ILE A 160 17.43 -7.36 -44.73
C ILE A 160 18.27 -8.45 -45.42
N THR A 161 19.57 -8.22 -45.60
CA THR A 161 20.50 -9.19 -46.24
C THR A 161 21.44 -9.91 -45.28
N ASP A 162 21.44 -9.54 -43.99
CA ASP A 162 22.32 -10.02 -42.92
C ASP A 162 23.83 -9.92 -43.26
N ARG A 163 24.21 -8.84 -43.95
CA ARG A 163 25.59 -8.54 -44.39
C ARG A 163 26.16 -7.29 -43.72
N VAL A 164 27.46 -7.27 -43.50
CA VAL A 164 28.20 -6.08 -43.06
C VAL A 164 28.06 -4.96 -44.09
N LEU A 165 27.45 -3.85 -43.70
CA LEU A 165 27.48 -2.58 -44.43
C LEU A 165 28.74 -1.76 -44.13
N ARG A 166 29.27 -1.88 -42.90
CA ARG A 166 30.45 -1.15 -42.45
C ARG A 166 31.07 -1.80 -41.21
N LYS A 167 32.40 -1.87 -41.13
CA LYS A 167 33.15 -2.07 -39.87
C LYS A 167 34.01 -0.83 -39.66
N TYR A 168 33.76 -0.09 -38.58
CA TYR A 168 34.49 1.14 -38.24
C TYR A 168 35.29 0.91 -36.95
N VAL A 169 36.61 0.91 -37.07
CA VAL A 169 37.51 0.79 -35.91
C VAL A 169 37.60 2.12 -35.19
N ILE A 170 37.47 2.12 -33.86
CA ILE A 170 37.55 3.33 -33.04
C ILE A 170 39.02 3.82 -33.03
N PRO A 171 39.29 5.08 -33.45
CA PRO A 171 40.66 5.61 -33.55
C PRO A 171 41.42 5.55 -32.21
N SER A 172 42.74 5.36 -32.27
CA SER A 172 43.59 5.20 -31.08
C SER A 172 43.74 6.47 -30.25
N ASP A 173 43.50 7.64 -30.84
CA ASP A 173 43.39 8.95 -30.17
C ASP A 173 42.08 9.12 -29.37
N GLN A 174 41.11 8.21 -29.54
CA GLN A 174 39.75 8.33 -28.99
C GLN A 174 39.47 7.28 -27.90
N ARG A 175 40.52 6.61 -27.40
CA ARG A 175 40.47 5.55 -26.38
C ARG A 175 41.77 5.48 -25.58
N THR A 176 41.69 5.07 -24.32
CA THR A 176 42.84 4.80 -23.44
C THR A 176 43.18 3.29 -23.43
N THR A 177 44.10 2.87 -22.56
CA THR A 177 44.30 1.46 -22.19
C THR A 177 43.09 0.84 -21.51
N ASP A 178 42.30 1.66 -20.83
CA ASP A 178 41.25 1.25 -19.92
C ASP A 178 39.86 1.35 -20.58
N SER A 179 39.81 1.85 -21.82
CA SER A 179 38.57 2.07 -22.58
C SER A 179 37.79 0.79 -22.81
N LEU A 180 36.54 0.79 -22.35
CA LEU A 180 35.57 -0.28 -22.56
C LEU A 180 34.26 0.34 -23.02
N PHE A 181 34.07 0.37 -24.34
CA PHE A 181 32.84 0.86 -24.96
C PHE A 181 31.72 -0.14 -24.69
N ALA A 182 30.92 0.15 -23.66
CA ALA A 182 30.01 -0.82 -23.06
C ALA A 182 28.54 -0.61 -23.46
N ASN A 183 28.16 0.59 -23.95
CA ASN A 183 26.80 0.87 -24.42
C ASN A 183 26.77 1.83 -25.63
N ILE A 184 25.68 1.79 -26.40
CA ILE A 184 25.45 2.61 -27.58
C ILE A 184 24.00 3.11 -27.70
N ALA A 185 23.84 4.41 -27.93
CA ALA A 185 22.60 4.99 -28.45
C ALA A 185 22.79 5.40 -29.93
N VAL A 186 21.73 5.30 -30.73
CA VAL A 186 21.76 5.68 -32.17
C VAL A 186 20.62 6.65 -32.47
N GLU A 187 20.97 7.77 -33.09
CA GLU A 187 20.08 8.85 -33.51
C GLU A 187 19.90 8.78 -35.03
N ASP A 188 18.68 8.49 -35.48
CA ASP A 188 18.44 7.88 -36.80
C ASP A 188 17.34 8.58 -37.61
N TYR A 189 17.01 9.84 -37.30
CA TYR A 189 15.95 10.61 -37.99
C TYR A 189 16.10 10.63 -39.51
N LEU A 190 17.34 10.73 -39.98
CA LEU A 190 17.72 10.61 -41.38
C LEU A 190 18.75 9.48 -41.51
N CYS A 191 18.47 8.49 -42.36
CA CYS A 191 19.33 7.31 -42.52
C CYS A 191 20.72 7.64 -43.09
N GLU A 192 20.83 8.72 -43.86
CA GLU A 192 22.09 9.17 -44.46
C GLU A 192 22.96 9.99 -43.50
N ASP A 193 22.36 10.64 -42.50
CA ASP A 193 23.03 11.48 -41.48
C ASP A 193 22.65 11.00 -40.07
N SER A 194 22.86 9.70 -39.81
CA SER A 194 22.62 9.09 -38.51
C SER A 194 23.87 9.16 -37.62
N TYR A 195 23.69 9.30 -36.31
CA TYR A 195 24.78 9.42 -35.33
C TYR A 195 24.76 8.29 -34.31
N GLY A 196 25.94 7.75 -34.01
CA GLY A 196 26.15 6.78 -32.94
C GLY A 196 26.84 7.44 -31.74
N TYR A 197 26.33 7.17 -30.55
CA TYR A 197 26.82 7.70 -29.27
C TYR A 197 27.31 6.53 -28.42
N LEU A 198 28.63 6.35 -28.34
CA LEU A 198 29.28 5.19 -27.72
C LEU A 198 29.84 5.58 -26.35
N GLY A 199 29.27 5.02 -25.29
CA GLY A 199 29.68 5.28 -23.90
C GLY A 199 30.89 4.44 -23.52
N ASP A 200 31.99 5.11 -23.14
CA ASP A 200 33.18 4.50 -22.60
C ASP A 200 33.10 4.45 -21.07
N LEU A 201 32.97 3.23 -20.54
CA LEU A 201 32.79 2.92 -19.13
C LEU A 201 34.10 2.96 -18.35
N GLY A 202 35.20 2.43 -18.93
CA GLY A 202 36.50 2.35 -18.28
C GLY A 202 37.43 3.53 -18.57
N GLY A 203 37.24 4.20 -19.72
CA GLY A 203 37.87 5.47 -20.06
C GLY A 203 36.91 6.67 -20.07
N PRO A 204 36.09 6.92 -19.01
CA PRO A 204 35.01 7.90 -18.90
C PRO A 204 34.89 8.95 -20.03
N GLY A 205 34.07 8.67 -21.04
CA GLY A 205 33.98 9.51 -22.23
C GLY A 205 32.88 9.08 -23.19
N LEU A 206 32.53 9.97 -24.13
CA LEU A 206 31.54 9.69 -25.16
C LEU A 206 32.19 9.81 -26.54
N VAL A 207 32.26 8.72 -27.29
CA VAL A 207 32.66 8.76 -28.71
C VAL A 207 31.43 9.00 -29.57
N VAL A 208 31.42 10.11 -30.29
CA VAL A 208 30.36 10.48 -31.23
C VAL A 208 30.81 10.06 -32.62
N TYR A 209 30.02 9.25 -33.32
CA TYR A 209 30.29 8.75 -34.66
C TYR A 209 29.23 9.24 -35.65
N SER A 210 29.67 9.73 -36.81
CA SER A 210 28.82 10.20 -37.90
C SER A 210 28.77 9.21 -39.07
N TRP A 211 27.58 8.75 -39.45
CA TRP A 211 27.39 7.85 -40.59
C TRP A 211 27.71 8.52 -41.94
N SER A 212 27.38 9.80 -42.08
CA SER A 212 27.61 10.62 -43.28
C SER A 212 29.11 10.90 -43.48
N LEU A 213 29.77 11.45 -42.46
CA LEU A 213 31.19 11.82 -42.51
C LEU A 213 32.15 10.63 -42.44
N ARG A 214 31.66 9.46 -41.97
CA ARG A 214 32.45 8.23 -41.72
C ARG A 214 33.60 8.45 -40.72
N LYS A 215 33.37 9.31 -39.73
CA LYS A 215 34.35 9.72 -38.71
C LYS A 215 33.71 9.70 -37.33
N SER A 216 34.52 9.49 -36.30
CA SER A 216 34.18 9.79 -34.92
C SER A 216 35.13 10.82 -34.30
N TRP A 217 34.71 11.37 -33.16
CA TRP A 217 35.50 12.21 -32.27
C TRP A 217 35.13 11.91 -30.81
N LEU A 218 36.05 12.22 -29.90
CA LEU A 218 35.89 12.00 -28.47
C LEU A 218 35.39 13.28 -27.79
N VAL A 219 34.37 13.13 -26.93
CA VAL A 219 33.84 14.17 -26.06
C VAL A 219 34.14 13.79 -24.61
N LYS A 220 34.63 14.74 -23.82
CA LYS A 220 34.99 14.57 -22.40
C LYS A 220 34.27 15.61 -21.56
N HIS A 221 33.64 15.16 -20.47
CA HIS A 221 32.99 16.01 -19.49
C HIS A 221 33.02 15.37 -18.09
N HIS A 222 33.03 16.17 -17.03
CA HIS A 222 33.21 15.65 -15.67
C HIS A 222 32.07 14.73 -15.20
N SER A 223 30.87 14.91 -15.73
CA SER A 223 29.68 14.07 -15.45
C SER A 223 29.73 12.67 -16.08
N PHE A 224 30.75 12.36 -16.89
CA PHE A 224 30.99 11.02 -17.43
C PHE A 224 31.77 10.12 -16.45
N HIS A 225 32.39 10.70 -15.42
CA HIS A 225 33.15 9.97 -14.41
C HIS A 225 32.24 9.35 -13.33
N PRO A 226 32.65 8.23 -12.70
CA PRO A 226 31.93 7.66 -11.57
C PRO A 226 31.86 8.63 -10.38
N ASP A 227 30.82 8.49 -9.57
CA ASP A 227 30.70 9.17 -8.28
C ASP A 227 31.49 8.37 -7.22
N PRO A 228 32.44 8.97 -6.48
CA PRO A 228 33.17 8.29 -5.41
C PRO A 228 32.27 7.71 -4.30
N MET A 229 31.06 8.22 -4.12
CA MET A 229 30.04 7.67 -3.21
C MET A 229 29.08 6.69 -3.91
N GLY A 230 29.10 6.62 -5.25
CA GLY A 230 28.27 5.74 -6.07
C GLY A 230 28.89 4.37 -6.37
N GLY A 231 30.13 4.10 -5.94
CA GLY A 231 30.86 2.88 -6.28
C GLY A 231 30.48 1.61 -5.51
N GLU A 232 29.69 1.68 -4.43
CA GLU A 232 29.25 0.48 -3.69
C GLU A 232 28.02 -0.17 -4.33
N PHE A 233 28.11 -1.47 -4.60
CA PHE A 233 27.00 -2.30 -5.08
C PHE A 233 26.70 -3.45 -4.12
N LYS A 234 25.40 -3.78 -4.00
CA LYS A 234 24.90 -4.83 -3.11
C LYS A 234 23.71 -5.55 -3.74
N VAL A 235 24.02 -6.55 -4.57
CA VAL A 235 23.05 -7.25 -5.42
C VAL A 235 22.88 -8.69 -4.96
N SER A 236 21.64 -9.10 -4.64
CA SER A 236 21.28 -10.46 -4.20
C SER A 236 22.21 -11.09 -3.14
N GLY A 237 22.72 -10.26 -2.22
CA GLY A 237 23.57 -10.68 -1.10
C GLY A 237 25.08 -10.63 -1.37
N ILE A 238 25.51 -10.36 -2.61
CA ILE A 238 26.92 -10.08 -2.93
C ILE A 238 27.13 -8.56 -2.83
N SER A 239 28.10 -8.14 -2.01
CA SER A 239 28.63 -6.78 -1.99
C SER A 239 29.93 -6.70 -2.78
N PHE A 240 30.05 -5.70 -3.65
CA PHE A 240 31.21 -5.47 -4.51
C PHE A 240 31.36 -3.96 -4.81
N GLN A 241 32.48 -3.57 -5.41
CA GLN A 241 32.74 -2.17 -5.78
C GLN A 241 33.15 -2.07 -7.25
N TRP A 242 32.58 -1.10 -7.95
CA TRP A 242 32.89 -0.74 -9.33
C TRP A 242 33.09 0.78 -9.43
N ASN A 243 33.96 1.23 -10.33
CA ASN A 243 34.26 2.65 -10.55
C ASN A 243 33.89 3.03 -11.99
N ASP A 244 32.70 2.63 -12.39
CA ASP A 244 32.31 2.51 -13.79
C ASP A 244 31.67 3.81 -14.26
N GLY A 245 32.26 4.39 -15.31
CA GLY A 245 31.88 5.66 -15.91
C GLY A 245 30.63 5.60 -16.78
N LEU A 246 30.58 6.47 -17.78
CA LEU A 246 29.45 6.69 -18.67
C LEU A 246 28.90 5.39 -19.28
N PHE A 247 27.65 5.05 -18.94
CA PHE A 247 27.05 3.79 -19.33
C PHE A 247 25.57 3.91 -19.76
N GLY A 248 24.74 4.62 -19.00
CA GLY A 248 23.36 4.90 -19.41
C GLY A 248 23.29 5.97 -20.48
N LEU A 249 22.55 5.71 -21.57
CA LEU A 249 22.40 6.59 -22.73
C LEU A 249 21.00 6.47 -23.33
N ALA A 250 20.22 7.55 -23.33
CA ALA A 250 18.87 7.60 -23.90
C ALA A 250 18.62 8.90 -24.68
N LEU A 251 18.06 8.80 -25.89
CA LEU A 251 17.81 9.93 -26.78
C LEU A 251 16.33 10.35 -26.75
N ALA A 252 16.08 11.65 -26.63
CA ALA A 252 14.75 12.25 -26.69
C ALA A 252 14.66 13.27 -27.84
N PRO A 253 13.80 13.05 -28.86
CA PRO A 253 13.67 13.97 -29.98
C PRO A 253 13.24 15.38 -29.54
N THR A 254 13.95 16.42 -30.00
CA THR A 254 13.56 17.82 -29.80
C THR A 254 12.75 18.42 -30.95
N GLY A 255 12.52 17.64 -32.03
CA GLY A 255 11.67 18.01 -33.17
C GLY A 255 12.34 18.93 -34.21
N ASP A 256 13.47 19.54 -33.85
CA ASP A 256 14.29 20.45 -34.66
C ASP A 256 15.39 19.74 -35.47
N GLY A 257 15.32 18.40 -35.56
CA GLY A 257 16.35 17.55 -36.17
C GLY A 257 17.44 17.06 -35.19
N TYR A 258 17.37 17.44 -33.91
CA TYR A 258 18.27 17.03 -32.83
C TYR A 258 17.54 16.25 -31.73
N SER A 259 18.27 15.90 -30.68
CA SER A 259 17.78 15.28 -29.45
C SER A 259 18.37 15.96 -28.22
N THR A 260 17.73 15.73 -27.08
CA THR A 260 18.40 15.70 -25.78
C THR A 260 18.92 14.28 -25.54
N LEU A 261 20.22 14.11 -25.28
CA LEU A 261 20.79 12.88 -24.74
C LEU A 261 20.72 12.94 -23.21
N TYR A 262 19.92 12.07 -22.61
CA TYR A 262 19.95 11.77 -21.17
C TYR A 262 21.01 10.71 -20.91
N TYR A 263 21.82 10.88 -19.86
CA TYR A 263 22.93 9.99 -19.59
C TYR A 263 23.37 9.97 -18.12
N HIS A 264 23.99 8.86 -17.72
CA HIS A 264 24.60 8.70 -16.40
C HIS A 264 25.80 7.73 -16.41
N PRO A 265 26.74 7.89 -15.47
CA PRO A 265 27.67 6.82 -15.08
C PRO A 265 26.92 5.59 -14.52
N LEU A 266 27.56 4.43 -14.54
CA LEU A 266 27.04 3.24 -13.84
C LEU A 266 27.19 3.40 -12.32
N SER A 267 28.39 3.76 -11.85
CA SER A 267 28.68 4.04 -10.44
C SER A 267 28.25 5.46 -10.04
N SER A 268 26.99 5.83 -10.29
CA SER A 268 26.40 7.09 -9.82
C SER A 268 24.89 7.02 -9.65
N GLY A 269 24.36 7.71 -8.63
CA GLY A 269 22.93 7.93 -8.46
C GLY A 269 22.39 9.19 -9.16
N MET A 270 23.19 9.88 -9.98
CA MET A 270 22.82 11.14 -10.66
C MET A 270 22.25 10.90 -12.06
N GLU A 271 21.48 11.85 -12.57
CA GLU A 271 21.04 11.95 -13.97
C GLU A 271 21.47 13.29 -14.57
N PHE A 272 21.92 13.25 -15.82
CA PHE A 272 22.36 14.41 -16.58
C PHE A 272 21.72 14.45 -17.98
N SER A 273 21.82 15.59 -18.64
CA SER A 273 21.48 15.72 -20.06
C SER A 273 22.38 16.67 -20.83
N VAL A 274 22.44 16.52 -22.16
CA VAL A 274 23.13 17.43 -23.09
C VAL A 274 22.41 17.40 -24.44
N SER A 275 22.42 18.49 -25.21
CA SER A 275 21.87 18.49 -26.57
C SER A 275 22.81 17.81 -27.56
N THR A 276 22.28 16.96 -28.45
CA THR A 276 23.05 16.39 -29.56
C THR A 276 23.52 17.47 -30.54
N ARG A 277 22.91 18.66 -30.53
CA ARG A 277 23.39 19.85 -31.27
C ARG A 277 24.81 20.28 -30.88
N LEU A 278 25.20 20.12 -29.62
CA LEU A 278 26.59 20.30 -29.20
C LEU A 278 27.44 19.11 -29.61
N LEU A 279 26.99 17.89 -29.30
CA LEU A 279 27.78 16.65 -29.52
C LEU A 279 28.12 16.40 -30.99
N ARG A 280 27.23 16.78 -31.93
CA ARG A 280 27.45 16.64 -33.39
C ARG A 280 28.46 17.65 -33.95
N ASP A 281 28.78 18.73 -33.23
CA ASP A 281 29.80 19.70 -33.65
C ASP A 281 31.17 19.25 -33.12
N ALA A 282 31.94 18.58 -33.98
CA ALA A 282 33.28 18.09 -33.64
C ALA A 282 34.28 19.18 -33.22
N GLN A 283 34.08 20.45 -33.64
CA GLN A 283 34.97 21.54 -33.24
C GLN A 283 34.63 22.06 -31.84
N ARG A 284 33.33 22.23 -31.53
CA ARG A 284 32.88 22.63 -30.19
C ARG A 284 33.02 21.51 -29.15
N ALA A 285 32.76 20.26 -29.53
CA ALA A 285 32.70 19.12 -28.61
C ALA A 285 34.06 18.47 -28.30
N SER A 286 35.08 18.71 -29.13
CA SER A 286 36.45 18.21 -28.93
C SER A 286 37.49 19.33 -28.80
N ALA A 287 37.06 20.53 -28.41
CA ALA A 287 37.96 21.64 -28.07
C ALA A 287 38.78 21.31 -26.82
N ALA A 288 40.04 20.90 -27.01
CA ALA A 288 40.92 20.43 -25.94
C ALA A 288 41.44 21.55 -25.01
N ASP A 289 41.18 22.81 -25.32
CA ASP A 289 41.55 23.95 -24.47
C ASP A 289 40.61 24.08 -23.25
N HIS A 290 41.20 24.12 -22.06
CA HIS A 290 40.50 24.33 -20.78
C HIS A 290 39.60 25.58 -20.76
N VAL A 291 39.82 26.55 -21.65
CA VAL A 291 39.00 27.76 -21.81
C VAL A 291 37.61 27.43 -22.36
N PHE A 292 37.50 26.58 -23.39
CA PHE A 292 36.22 26.23 -24.01
C PHE A 292 35.38 25.28 -23.16
N VAL A 293 36.02 24.49 -22.29
CA VAL A 293 35.31 23.63 -21.32
C VAL A 293 34.49 24.47 -20.33
N LEU A 294 34.93 25.69 -19.99
CA LEU A 294 34.15 26.62 -19.14
C LEU A 294 32.93 27.19 -19.87
N GLU A 295 33.03 27.52 -21.16
CA GLU A 295 31.89 28.03 -21.94
C GLU A 295 30.85 26.94 -22.25
N THR A 296 31.30 25.71 -22.53
CA THR A 296 30.42 24.58 -22.87
C THR A 296 29.86 23.83 -21.66
N SER A 297 30.44 24.01 -20.47
CA SER A 297 29.97 23.42 -19.19
C SER A 297 28.46 23.62 -18.96
N HIS A 298 27.93 24.80 -19.29
CA HIS A 298 26.52 25.12 -19.09
C HIS A 298 25.53 24.35 -20.00
N GLU A 299 26.01 23.73 -21.08
CA GLU A 299 25.22 22.89 -21.99
C GLU A 299 25.01 21.45 -21.42
N PHE A 300 25.85 21.03 -20.46
CA PHE A 300 25.73 19.75 -19.76
C PHE A 300 24.96 19.94 -18.45
N GLN A 301 23.65 19.68 -18.49
CA GLN A 301 22.74 19.95 -17.37
C GLN A 301 22.72 18.80 -16.37
N THR A 302 22.88 19.12 -15.08
CA THR A 302 22.62 18.18 -13.97
C THR A 302 21.14 18.24 -13.61
N LEU A 303 20.42 17.13 -13.75
CA LEU A 303 18.96 17.11 -13.57
C LEU A 303 18.57 16.84 -12.12
N GLY A 304 19.25 15.88 -11.48
CA GLY A 304 18.99 15.49 -10.10
C GLY A 304 19.52 14.10 -9.77
N SER A 305 18.94 13.46 -8.76
CA SER A 305 19.34 12.14 -8.28
C SER A 305 18.17 11.16 -8.23
N ARG A 306 18.49 9.88 -8.44
CA ARG A 306 17.64 8.70 -8.20
C ARG A 306 17.59 8.29 -6.71
N GLY A 307 18.39 8.96 -5.86
CA GLY A 307 18.40 8.75 -4.41
C GLY A 307 19.41 7.69 -3.94
N PRO A 308 19.37 7.31 -2.65
CA PRO A 308 20.23 6.28 -2.09
C PRO A 308 20.08 4.95 -2.83
N SER A 309 21.19 4.27 -3.12
CA SER A 309 21.22 3.05 -3.95
C SER A 309 20.65 3.23 -5.37
N GLY A 310 20.58 4.47 -5.87
CA GLY A 310 20.04 4.82 -7.18
C GLY A 310 20.97 4.58 -8.37
N GLN A 311 22.00 3.75 -8.25
CA GLN A 311 22.84 3.35 -9.38
C GLN A 311 22.01 2.65 -10.46
N SER A 312 22.34 2.94 -11.72
CA SER A 312 21.57 2.45 -12.86
C SER A 312 22.48 1.89 -13.95
N SER A 313 22.09 0.76 -14.52
CA SER A 313 22.77 0.14 -15.67
C SER A 313 22.43 0.89 -16.96
N VAL A 314 21.15 0.95 -17.29
CA VAL A 314 20.68 1.45 -18.58
C VAL A 314 19.43 2.30 -18.44
N SER A 315 19.29 3.23 -19.37
CA SER A 315 18.10 4.03 -19.58
C SER A 315 17.68 3.99 -21.05
N PHE A 316 16.38 4.17 -21.32
CA PHE A 316 15.83 4.23 -22.68
C PHE A 316 14.54 5.06 -22.66
N LEU A 317 14.38 5.99 -23.60
CA LEU A 317 13.14 6.75 -23.73
C LEU A 317 12.14 5.98 -24.60
N ASP A 318 10.91 5.85 -24.14
CA ASP A 318 9.79 5.45 -24.99
C ASP A 318 9.43 6.59 -25.95
N PRO A 319 9.60 6.44 -27.28
CA PRO A 319 9.17 7.45 -28.23
C PRO A 319 7.64 7.59 -28.33
N LYS A 320 6.86 6.64 -27.79
CA LYS A 320 5.39 6.68 -27.78
C LYS A 320 4.83 7.47 -26.61
N THR A 321 5.16 7.10 -25.37
CA THR A 321 4.66 7.80 -24.16
C THR A 321 5.50 9.00 -23.74
N GLY A 322 6.71 9.15 -24.28
CA GLY A 322 7.69 10.16 -23.89
C GLY A 322 8.31 9.93 -22.51
N VAL A 323 8.23 8.71 -21.97
CA VAL A 323 8.75 8.37 -20.63
C VAL A 323 10.14 7.75 -20.72
N LEU A 324 11.06 8.21 -19.86
CA LEU A 324 12.37 7.60 -19.68
C LEU A 324 12.26 6.44 -18.69
N PHE A 325 12.52 5.22 -19.15
CA PHE A 325 12.65 4.04 -18.30
C PHE A 325 14.12 3.81 -17.97
N TYR A 326 14.43 3.35 -16.76
CA TYR A 326 15.80 3.06 -16.32
C TYR A 326 15.85 1.92 -15.29
N ALA A 327 16.95 1.16 -15.31
CA ALA A 327 17.16 -0.05 -14.52
C ALA A 327 18.02 0.25 -13.27
N LEU A 328 17.42 0.20 -12.09
CA LEU A 328 18.07 0.45 -10.79
C LEU A 328 18.65 -0.86 -10.24
N THR A 329 19.96 -1.06 -10.44
CA THR A 329 20.64 -2.34 -10.21
C THR A 329 20.71 -2.75 -8.75
N ASN A 330 21.02 -1.81 -7.85
CA ASN A 330 21.07 -2.03 -6.40
C ASN A 330 19.69 -2.20 -5.74
N LEU A 331 18.59 -2.02 -6.49
CA LEU A 331 17.22 -2.11 -5.96
C LEU A 331 16.40 -3.27 -6.57
N ASN A 332 16.94 -4.00 -7.54
CA ASN A 332 16.21 -5.02 -8.32
C ASN A 332 14.95 -4.46 -9.02
N THR A 333 15.04 -3.21 -9.50
CA THR A 333 13.89 -2.38 -9.89
C THR A 333 14.05 -1.81 -11.31
N ILE A 334 12.95 -1.76 -12.05
CA ILE A 334 12.80 -0.88 -13.22
C ILE A 334 11.96 0.32 -12.80
N ALA A 335 12.48 1.51 -13.08
CA ALA A 335 11.89 2.79 -12.74
C ALA A 335 11.59 3.60 -14.00
N CYS A 336 10.82 4.68 -13.82
CA CYS A 336 10.40 5.60 -14.87
C CYS A 336 10.47 7.05 -14.41
N TRP A 337 10.61 7.98 -15.37
CA TRP A 337 10.48 9.42 -15.18
C TRP A 337 9.98 10.06 -16.47
N ARG A 338 9.11 11.08 -16.36
CA ARG A 338 8.61 11.86 -17.50
C ARG A 338 9.47 13.13 -17.65
N PRO A 339 10.20 13.34 -18.76
CA PRO A 339 11.17 14.44 -18.88
C PRO A 339 10.61 15.86 -18.79
N GLN A 340 9.30 16.04 -18.97
CA GLN A 340 8.61 17.31 -18.73
C GLN A 340 8.49 17.65 -17.23
N ASN A 341 8.62 16.67 -16.34
CA ASN A 341 8.57 16.85 -14.89
C ASN A 341 9.99 17.08 -14.35
N LYS A 342 10.15 17.88 -13.28
CA LYS A 342 11.46 18.02 -12.61
C LYS A 342 12.00 16.66 -12.15
N PHE A 343 13.29 16.39 -12.37
CA PHE A 343 13.97 15.16 -11.93
C PHE A 343 14.15 15.15 -10.40
N ALA A 344 13.07 14.82 -9.69
CA ALA A 344 13.01 14.70 -8.24
C ALA A 344 12.32 13.39 -7.84
N LEU A 345 12.67 12.84 -6.68
CA LEU A 345 12.20 11.51 -6.24
C LEU A 345 10.66 11.39 -6.24
N GLN A 346 9.93 12.46 -5.96
CA GLN A 346 8.46 12.49 -5.95
C GLN A 346 7.83 12.52 -7.36
N GLN A 347 8.64 12.52 -8.41
CA GLN A 347 8.26 12.52 -9.83
C GLN A 347 8.90 11.34 -10.60
N GLN A 348 9.55 10.43 -9.88
CA GLN A 348 10.09 9.16 -10.38
C GLN A 348 9.17 8.04 -9.90
N GLY A 349 8.83 7.09 -10.77
CA GLY A 349 7.98 5.94 -10.45
C GLY A 349 8.75 4.63 -10.52
N TYR A 350 8.32 3.62 -9.77
CA TYR A 350 8.80 2.24 -9.93
C TYR A 350 7.73 1.43 -10.66
N VAL A 351 8.07 0.85 -11.81
CA VAL A 351 7.13 0.10 -12.66
C VAL A 351 7.20 -1.41 -12.42
N TYR A 352 8.33 -1.91 -11.93
CA TYR A 352 8.50 -3.31 -11.55
C TYR A 352 9.66 -3.47 -10.56
N GLN A 353 9.50 -4.29 -9.53
CA GLN A 353 10.55 -4.67 -8.60
C GLN A 353 10.34 -6.13 -8.15
N ASP A 354 11.35 -6.99 -8.29
CA ASP A 354 11.28 -8.39 -7.83
C ASP A 354 12.66 -9.01 -7.61
N ASN A 355 12.89 -9.56 -6.41
CA ASN A 355 14.18 -10.10 -5.97
C ASN A 355 14.54 -11.49 -6.56
N VAL A 356 13.69 -12.08 -7.40
CA VAL A 356 13.87 -13.40 -8.03
C VAL A 356 13.95 -13.28 -9.55
N THR A 357 13.14 -12.41 -10.16
CA THR A 357 13.10 -12.21 -11.61
C THR A 357 13.92 -11.02 -12.12
N MET A 358 14.26 -10.05 -11.25
CA MET A 358 14.96 -8.82 -11.60
C MET A 358 16.28 -8.66 -10.82
N VAL A 359 17.01 -9.77 -10.64
CA VAL A 359 18.23 -9.84 -9.79
C VAL A 359 19.34 -8.87 -10.22
N PHE A 360 19.60 -8.74 -11.52
CA PHE A 360 20.46 -7.69 -12.04
C PHE A 360 19.89 -7.27 -13.40
N PRO A 361 19.11 -6.17 -13.46
CA PRO A 361 18.58 -5.65 -14.71
C PRO A 361 19.73 -5.05 -15.52
N ASN A 362 20.26 -5.80 -16.49
CA ASN A 362 21.48 -5.43 -17.20
C ASN A 362 21.18 -4.56 -18.43
N ASP A 363 20.17 -4.93 -19.21
CA ASP A 363 19.79 -4.20 -20.42
C ASP A 363 18.28 -4.06 -20.58
N LEU A 364 17.87 -2.99 -21.24
CA LEU A 364 16.49 -2.76 -21.65
C LEU A 364 16.41 -2.04 -22.99
N LYS A 365 15.34 -2.29 -23.73
CA LYS A 365 14.98 -1.64 -25.01
C LYS A 365 13.47 -1.50 -25.09
N ILE A 366 13.00 -0.58 -25.93
CA ILE A 366 11.59 -0.44 -26.25
C ILE A 366 11.42 -0.70 -27.75
N ASP A 367 10.57 -1.67 -28.10
CA ASP A 367 10.37 -2.09 -29.48
C ASP A 367 9.47 -1.10 -30.25
N ARG A 368 9.38 -1.27 -31.58
CA ARG A 368 8.57 -0.39 -32.46
C ARG A 368 7.05 -0.45 -32.16
N ASN A 369 6.59 -1.36 -31.29
CA ASN A 369 5.19 -1.48 -30.88
C ASN A 369 4.92 -0.83 -29.50
N GLY A 370 5.95 -0.37 -28.79
CA GLY A 370 5.84 0.15 -27.43
C GLY A 370 5.87 -0.94 -26.34
N ASN A 371 6.46 -2.11 -26.60
CA ASN A 371 6.79 -3.05 -25.52
C ASN A 371 8.16 -2.72 -24.94
N LEU A 372 8.24 -2.59 -23.62
CA LEU A 372 9.48 -2.61 -22.87
C LEU A 372 9.97 -4.06 -22.74
N TRP A 373 11.19 -4.29 -23.21
CA TRP A 373 11.93 -5.55 -23.11
C TRP A 373 13.13 -5.36 -22.18
N ILE A 374 13.32 -6.28 -21.23
CA ILE A 374 14.39 -6.21 -20.21
C ILE A 374 15.09 -7.55 -20.10
N LEU A 375 16.42 -7.54 -20.08
CA LEU A 375 17.27 -8.67 -19.73
C LEU A 375 17.69 -8.52 -18.26
N SER A 376 17.24 -9.43 -17.41
CA SER A 376 17.81 -9.63 -16.08
C SER A 376 18.67 -10.89 -16.06
N ASP A 377 19.86 -10.74 -15.53
CA ASP A 377 20.81 -11.84 -15.34
C ASP A 377 21.21 -11.97 -13.86
N ARG A 378 22.38 -12.57 -13.63
CA ARG A 378 23.04 -12.74 -12.35
C ARG A 378 24.54 -12.38 -12.44
N LEU A 379 24.88 -11.34 -13.19
CA LEU A 379 26.26 -10.92 -13.47
C LEU A 379 27.17 -10.85 -12.22
N PRO A 380 26.76 -10.25 -11.08
CA PRO A 380 27.58 -10.27 -9.87
C PRO A 380 27.86 -11.68 -9.31
N ILE A 381 26.92 -12.62 -9.47
CA ILE A 381 27.08 -14.02 -9.03
C ILE A 381 27.98 -14.78 -10.01
N PHE A 382 27.94 -14.46 -11.31
CA PHE A 382 28.82 -15.03 -12.33
C PHE A 382 30.28 -14.53 -12.23
N MET A 383 30.48 -13.28 -11.81
CA MET A 383 31.80 -12.67 -11.61
C MET A 383 32.44 -13.03 -10.27
N TYR A 384 31.68 -13.01 -9.17
CA TYR A 384 32.23 -13.09 -7.80
C TYR A 384 31.83 -14.35 -7.03
N SER A 385 31.15 -15.31 -7.67
CA SER A 385 30.65 -16.54 -7.06
C SER A 385 30.46 -17.63 -8.12
N GLN A 386 29.53 -18.57 -7.90
CA GLN A 386 29.12 -19.59 -8.87
C GLN A 386 27.60 -19.52 -9.08
N LEU A 387 27.16 -19.69 -10.33
CA LEU A 387 25.74 -19.78 -10.68
C LEU A 387 25.18 -21.17 -10.30
N ASP A 388 23.97 -21.21 -9.76
CA ASP A 388 23.24 -22.47 -9.59
C ASP A 388 22.71 -22.94 -10.95
N LEU A 389 23.35 -23.96 -11.53
CA LEU A 389 23.00 -24.52 -12.84
C LEU A 389 21.63 -25.23 -12.85
N HIS A 390 21.01 -25.44 -11.69
CA HIS A 390 19.68 -26.01 -11.55
C HIS A 390 18.57 -24.98 -11.36
N ASP A 391 18.88 -23.71 -11.11
CA ASP A 391 17.94 -22.58 -11.10
C ASP A 391 18.00 -21.77 -12.41
N TYR A 392 16.99 -20.95 -12.67
CA TYR A 392 16.99 -20.00 -13.78
C TYR A 392 17.90 -18.81 -13.44
N ASN A 393 19.00 -18.65 -14.17
CA ASN A 393 19.97 -17.57 -13.95
C ASN A 393 19.69 -16.34 -14.84
N PHE A 394 19.14 -16.55 -16.03
CA PHE A 394 18.91 -15.49 -17.02
C PHE A 394 17.42 -15.42 -17.40
N ARG A 395 16.86 -14.21 -17.54
CA ARG A 395 15.45 -13.97 -17.87
C ARG A 395 15.34 -12.78 -18.81
N ILE A 396 14.52 -12.90 -19.84
CA ILE A 396 14.03 -11.76 -20.61
C ILE A 396 12.57 -11.54 -20.24
N LEU A 397 12.25 -10.33 -19.80
CA LEU A 397 10.92 -9.88 -19.43
C LEU A 397 10.35 -8.91 -20.48
N MET A 398 9.03 -8.87 -20.59
CA MET A 398 8.31 -8.05 -21.57
C MET A 398 7.02 -7.47 -20.96
N GLY A 399 6.66 -6.23 -21.31
CA GLY A 399 5.35 -5.62 -21.05
C GLY A 399 5.13 -4.34 -21.83
N SER A 400 3.87 -3.91 -22.02
CA SER A 400 3.54 -2.65 -22.70
C SER A 400 3.96 -1.45 -21.86
N THR A 401 4.66 -0.47 -22.44
CA THR A 401 5.11 0.75 -21.74
C THR A 401 3.94 1.51 -21.10
N GLU A 402 2.86 1.67 -21.87
CA GLU A 402 1.61 2.32 -21.44
C GLU A 402 0.97 1.61 -20.24
N GLN A 403 0.91 0.28 -20.25
CA GLN A 403 0.37 -0.49 -19.12
C GLN A 403 1.28 -0.43 -17.88
N LEU A 404 2.60 -0.35 -18.07
CA LEU A 404 3.58 -0.31 -16.98
C LEU A 404 3.66 1.06 -16.28
N ILE A 405 3.33 2.16 -16.98
CA ILE A 405 3.22 3.49 -16.35
C ILE A 405 1.84 3.78 -15.77
N MET A 406 0.82 2.96 -16.10
CA MET A 406 -0.56 3.18 -15.68
C MET A 406 -0.68 3.20 -14.14
N GLY A 407 -1.30 4.24 -13.59
CA GLY A 407 -1.39 4.49 -12.14
C GLY A 407 -0.08 4.93 -11.45
N THR A 408 1.00 5.20 -12.21
CA THR A 408 2.28 5.72 -11.66
C THR A 408 2.42 7.23 -11.88
N VAL A 409 3.41 7.87 -11.24
CA VAL A 409 3.73 9.29 -11.48
C VAL A 409 4.29 9.59 -12.89
N CYS A 410 4.45 8.57 -13.73
CA CYS A 410 4.88 8.67 -15.13
C CYS A 410 3.70 8.67 -16.12
N GLU A 411 2.49 8.37 -15.65
CA GLU A 411 1.21 8.50 -16.39
C GLU A 411 0.94 9.97 -16.80
N SER A 412 -0.13 10.20 -17.55
CA SER A 412 -0.50 11.49 -18.16
C SER A 412 -1.93 11.92 -17.70
N THR A 413 -2.40 13.18 -17.88
CA THR A 413 -3.79 13.62 -17.54
C THR A 413 -4.38 14.65 -18.55
N SER A 414 -5.69 14.76 -18.83
CA SER A 414 -6.32 15.73 -19.79
C SER A 414 -5.82 15.80 -21.28
N PRO A 415 -6.37 15.02 -22.25
CA PRO A 415 -5.92 14.95 -23.67
C PRO A 415 -6.61 15.91 -24.66
N TYR A 416 -5.87 16.44 -25.65
CA TYR A 416 -6.44 17.07 -26.87
C TYR A 416 -5.55 17.00 -28.13
N THR A 417 -6.17 16.90 -29.31
CA THR A 417 -5.55 17.08 -30.64
C THR A 417 -6.23 18.19 -31.44
N THR A 418 -5.46 18.95 -32.22
CA THR A 418 -5.98 19.89 -33.23
C THR A 418 -5.04 20.00 -34.43
N THR A 419 -5.59 19.91 -35.65
CA THR A 419 -4.88 20.18 -36.90
C THR A 419 -5.58 21.30 -37.68
N ILE A 420 -5.05 22.52 -37.66
CA ILE A 420 -5.39 23.61 -38.60
C ILE A 420 -4.09 24.29 -39.04
N TYR A 421 -4.12 24.87 -40.24
CA TYR A 421 -3.00 25.43 -41.01
C TYR A 421 -2.22 26.57 -40.33
N ASP A 422 -0.99 26.73 -40.81
CA ASP A 422 -0.06 27.85 -40.58
C ASP A 422 -0.73 29.23 -40.62
N HIS A 423 -0.62 29.96 -39.51
CA HIS A 423 -0.19 31.36 -39.52
C HIS A 423 0.56 31.67 -38.22
N ARG A 424 1.65 32.43 -38.34
CA ARG A 424 2.50 32.86 -37.22
C ARG A 424 1.73 33.74 -36.22
N ASP A 425 1.82 33.43 -34.92
CA ASP A 425 2.74 34.15 -34.01
C ASP A 425 2.79 33.51 -32.60
N HIS A 426 3.81 33.93 -31.85
CA HIS A 426 4.38 33.44 -30.57
C HIS A 426 3.52 32.87 -29.42
N MET A 427 4.18 31.95 -28.69
CA MET A 427 4.20 31.70 -27.22
C MET A 427 3.27 30.65 -26.55
N ASP A 428 3.96 29.56 -26.15
CA ASP A 428 3.85 28.70 -24.96
C ASP A 428 2.58 27.87 -24.65
N HIS A 429 2.84 26.62 -24.22
CA HIS A 429 1.89 25.50 -24.10
C HIS A 429 1.76 24.95 -22.67
N MET A 430 0.72 24.14 -22.43
CA MET A 430 0.45 23.41 -21.19
C MET A 430 -0.26 22.07 -21.50
N ASP A 431 0.19 20.96 -20.88
CA ASP A 431 -0.44 19.64 -20.59
C ASP A 431 -1.17 18.81 -21.74
N HIS A 432 -0.80 17.56 -22.15
CA HIS A 432 -1.05 16.18 -21.55
C HIS A 432 -2.15 15.40 -22.44
N MET A 433 -2.65 14.11 -22.51
CA MET A 433 -2.83 12.76 -21.80
C MET A 433 -2.81 11.51 -22.78
N ASP A 434 -3.05 10.29 -22.26
CA ASP A 434 -3.58 8.96 -22.74
C ASP A 434 -4.69 8.91 -23.86
N HIS A 435 -5.24 7.76 -24.40
CA HIS A 435 -5.75 6.49 -23.77
C HIS A 435 -6.22 5.37 -24.76
N MET A 436 -6.23 4.09 -24.31
CA MET A 436 -7.18 2.95 -24.60
C MET A 436 -7.25 2.06 -25.90
N ASP A 437 -7.30 0.72 -25.66
CA ASP A 437 -8.18 -0.36 -26.24
C ASP A 437 -8.08 -0.85 -27.74
N HIS A 438 -8.51 -2.07 -28.19
CA HIS A 438 -9.23 -3.23 -27.58
C HIS A 438 -9.16 -4.56 -28.46
N ILE A 439 -9.38 -5.78 -27.86
CA ILE A 439 -10.13 -6.97 -28.42
C ILE A 439 -9.54 -7.81 -29.63
N ASN A 440 -9.68 -9.15 -29.85
CA ASN A 440 -10.53 -10.28 -29.35
C ASN A 440 -10.00 -11.75 -29.65
N ARG A 441 -10.44 -12.77 -28.86
CA ARG A 441 -10.80 -14.21 -29.18
C ARG A 441 -9.81 -15.27 -29.80
N ILE A 442 -9.98 -16.62 -29.68
CA ILE A 442 -10.58 -17.57 -28.68
C ILE A 442 -10.35 -19.09 -29.05
N ASP A 443 -10.66 -20.05 -28.14
CA ASP A 443 -10.91 -21.53 -28.32
C ASP A 443 -9.72 -22.53 -28.48
N HIS A 444 -9.76 -23.83 -28.06
CA HIS A 444 -10.82 -24.69 -27.43
C HIS A 444 -10.28 -26.01 -26.73
N LYS A 445 -11.03 -26.55 -25.73
CA LYS A 445 -11.28 -28.02 -25.40
C LYS A 445 -10.17 -28.95 -24.82
N ASP A 446 -10.43 -30.09 -24.11
CA ASP A 446 -11.63 -30.75 -23.50
C ASP A 446 -11.30 -31.86 -22.43
N HIS A 447 -12.33 -32.46 -21.77
CA HIS A 447 -12.38 -33.80 -21.08
C HIS A 447 -11.74 -34.05 -19.67
N THR A 448 -12.11 -35.10 -18.86
CA THR A 448 -13.41 -35.45 -18.20
C THR A 448 -13.29 -36.51 -17.04
N MET A 449 -14.36 -36.71 -16.22
CA MET A 449 -14.77 -37.90 -15.40
C MET A 449 -14.28 -38.18 -13.94
N SER A 450 -15.21 -37.99 -12.98
CA SER A 450 -15.84 -38.98 -12.04
C SER A 450 -15.06 -40.08 -11.28
N LEU A 451 -15.26 -40.20 -9.95
CA LEU A 451 -15.86 -41.39 -9.27
C LEU A 451 -16.11 -41.23 -7.73
N THR A 452 -16.93 -42.11 -7.13
CA THR A 452 -17.21 -42.22 -5.66
C THR A 452 -17.49 -43.69 -5.25
N PRO A 453 -17.16 -44.11 -4.02
CA PRO A 453 -18.19 -44.50 -3.01
C PRO A 453 -17.80 -44.03 -1.57
N ARG A 454 -18.65 -43.90 -0.51
CA ARG A 454 -19.56 -44.85 0.20
C ARG A 454 -18.81 -46.10 0.71
N ILE A 455 -18.95 -46.65 1.93
CA ILE A 455 -20.01 -46.79 2.95
C ILE A 455 -19.31 -46.78 4.36
N GLY A 456 -19.89 -46.48 5.54
CA GLY A 456 -21.23 -45.99 5.96
C GLY A 456 -21.56 -46.36 7.44
N ASN A 457 -22.50 -45.65 8.07
CA ASN A 457 -23.29 -45.95 9.30
C ASN A 457 -22.58 -46.51 10.56
N SER A 458 -22.76 -45.93 11.75
CA SER A 458 -24.04 -45.96 12.50
C SER A 458 -24.31 -44.71 13.36
N ALA A 459 -25.47 -44.65 14.03
CA ALA A 459 -26.03 -43.42 14.62
C ALA A 459 -26.05 -43.39 16.15
N GLY A 460 -26.04 -42.17 16.72
CA GLY A 460 -26.33 -41.90 18.13
C GLY A 460 -27.05 -40.55 18.28
N PHE A 461 -28.34 -40.58 18.59
CA PHE A 461 -29.14 -39.38 18.85
C PHE A 461 -28.97 -38.92 20.32
N ILE A 462 -28.53 -37.68 20.53
CA ILE A 462 -28.73 -36.96 21.80
C ILE A 462 -29.28 -35.58 21.47
N LYS A 463 -30.48 -35.27 22.01
CA LYS A 463 -30.99 -33.89 22.05
C LYS A 463 -30.21 -33.10 23.10
N ILE A 464 -29.79 -31.88 22.77
CA ILE A 464 -29.52 -30.84 23.78
C ILE A 464 -30.21 -29.55 23.32
N GLU A 465 -31.06 -29.01 24.18
CA GLU A 465 -31.71 -27.71 24.00
C GLU A 465 -30.85 -26.63 24.66
N ILE A 466 -30.43 -25.60 23.92
CA ILE A 466 -29.85 -24.38 24.53
C ILE A 466 -30.50 -23.15 23.90
N VAL A 467 -31.46 -22.59 24.63
CA VAL A 467 -31.96 -21.22 24.48
C VAL A 467 -32.09 -20.63 25.89
N THR A 468 -31.82 -19.34 26.05
CA THR A 468 -32.01 -18.55 27.30
C THR A 468 -30.88 -18.57 28.34
N ILE A 469 -29.72 -17.94 28.04
CA ILE A 469 -28.90 -17.26 29.06
C ILE A 469 -28.48 -15.87 28.55
N VAL A 470 -29.42 -14.90 28.65
CA VAL A 470 -29.15 -13.44 28.56
C VAL A 470 -30.09 -12.67 29.50
N LEU A 471 -31.33 -13.14 29.69
CA LEU A 471 -32.35 -12.44 30.49
C LEU A 471 -32.64 -13.13 31.82
N ARG A 472 -31.79 -12.90 32.85
CA ARG A 472 -32.14 -13.02 34.28
C ARG A 472 -31.04 -12.46 35.21
N ILE A 473 -30.94 -11.12 35.25
CA ILE A 473 -30.50 -10.39 36.44
C ILE A 473 -31.70 -9.53 36.90
N PHE A 474 -31.78 -9.22 38.19
CA PHE A 474 -32.93 -8.66 38.91
C PHE A 474 -34.12 -9.61 39.08
N SER A 475 -34.15 -10.35 40.20
CA SER A 475 -35.27 -10.32 41.17
C SER A 475 -35.10 -11.35 42.30
N VAL A 476 -34.56 -10.91 43.44
CA VAL A 476 -34.92 -11.45 44.77
C VAL A 476 -35.11 -10.26 45.71
N LYS A 477 -36.37 -9.83 45.81
CA LYS A 477 -37.13 -9.49 47.03
C LYS A 477 -36.42 -8.84 48.21
N ASP A 478 -36.98 -7.70 48.64
CA ASP A 478 -37.71 -7.67 49.92
C ASP A 478 -38.99 -6.79 49.84
N ARG A 479 -39.71 -6.61 50.96
CA ARG A 479 -41.12 -6.14 51.06
C ARG A 479 -41.36 -5.30 52.34
N PRO A 480 -42.56 -4.71 52.62
CA PRO A 480 -43.78 -4.46 51.82
C PRO A 480 -44.39 -3.02 52.02
N MET A 481 -45.69 -2.86 51.66
CA MET A 481 -46.67 -1.79 52.01
C MET A 481 -46.80 -0.57 51.06
N ASN A 482 -48.01 -0.06 50.71
CA ASN A 482 -49.35 -0.68 50.66
C ASN A 482 -50.36 0.20 49.84
N VAL A 483 -51.45 -0.40 49.31
CA VAL A 483 -52.70 0.26 48.78
C VAL A 483 -52.57 1.12 47.48
N PRO A 484 -53.56 1.18 46.55
CA PRO A 484 -54.63 0.23 46.15
C PRO A 484 -54.53 -0.22 44.66
N SER A 485 -55.48 -1.03 44.21
CA SER A 485 -55.63 -1.52 42.83
C SER A 485 -56.68 -0.78 42.00
N MET A 486 -56.52 -0.79 40.66
CA MET A 486 -57.65 -0.95 39.73
C MET A 486 -57.17 -1.55 38.40
N MET A 487 -57.86 -2.59 37.90
CA MET A 487 -57.74 -3.05 36.50
C MET A 487 -58.69 -2.25 35.61
N ILE A 488 -58.36 -2.13 34.31
CA ILE A 488 -59.33 -2.31 33.22
C ILE A 488 -58.56 -2.61 31.91
N GLU A 489 -59.26 -3.25 30.97
CA GLU A 489 -58.72 -3.91 29.78
C GLU A 489 -59.05 -3.14 28.47
N ILE A 490 -58.69 -3.70 27.32
CA ILE A 490 -59.28 -3.44 25.97
C ILE A 490 -58.90 -2.12 25.24
N SER A 491 -57.82 -2.25 24.43
CA SER A 491 -57.75 -1.90 23.00
C SER A 491 -57.61 -0.45 22.45
N SER A 492 -56.89 -0.41 21.33
CA SER A 492 -56.96 0.55 20.19
C SER A 492 -56.31 1.95 20.30
N ALA A 493 -55.81 2.39 19.13
CA ALA A 493 -55.46 3.76 18.72
C ALA A 493 -54.59 4.66 19.65
N LYS A 494 -53.27 4.76 19.36
CA LYS A 494 -52.48 6.02 19.35
C LYS A 494 -51.01 5.83 18.89
N SER A 495 -50.76 5.86 17.58
CA SER A 495 -49.40 6.03 17.01
C SER A 495 -49.13 7.47 16.49
N SER A 496 -50.18 8.29 16.34
CA SER A 496 -50.11 9.61 15.69
C SER A 496 -49.64 10.78 16.58
N HIS A 497 -49.52 10.60 17.90
CA HIS A 497 -49.19 11.69 18.84
C HIS A 497 -47.70 11.84 19.17
N ALA A 498 -46.89 10.79 19.07
CA ALA A 498 -45.43 10.91 19.25
C ALA A 498 -44.80 11.72 18.10
N TYR A 499 -45.19 11.41 16.86
CA TYR A 499 -44.69 12.05 15.64
C TYR A 499 -44.96 13.57 15.58
N LEU A 500 -46.10 14.00 16.15
CA LEU A 500 -46.49 15.42 16.19
C LEU A 500 -45.70 16.25 17.21
N ARG A 501 -45.07 15.62 18.22
CA ARG A 501 -44.19 16.32 19.19
C ARG A 501 -42.79 16.54 18.63
N THR A 502 -42.18 15.53 18.00
CA THR A 502 -40.85 15.66 17.37
C THR A 502 -40.87 16.66 16.21
N TRP A 503 -41.89 16.60 15.35
CA TRP A 503 -42.02 17.54 14.23
C TRP A 503 -42.26 19.00 14.70
N ARG A 504 -42.97 19.20 15.81
CA ARG A 504 -43.13 20.54 16.43
C ARG A 504 -41.81 21.06 17.01
N MET A 505 -41.00 20.24 17.69
CA MET A 505 -39.68 20.65 18.17
C MET A 505 -38.75 21.05 17.00
N GLN A 506 -38.65 20.22 15.97
CA GLN A 506 -37.81 20.49 14.80
C GLN A 506 -38.22 21.80 14.10
N ARG A 507 -39.52 22.04 13.92
CA ARG A 507 -40.02 23.29 13.34
C ARG A 507 -39.79 24.50 14.25
N MET A 508 -39.79 24.32 15.58
CA MET A 508 -39.44 25.39 16.53
C MET A 508 -37.96 25.77 16.47
N VAL A 509 -37.06 24.79 16.38
CA VAL A 509 -35.60 25.03 16.24
C VAL A 509 -35.28 25.73 14.92
N VAL A 510 -35.86 25.27 13.80
CA VAL A 510 -35.70 25.93 12.48
C VAL A 510 -36.25 27.35 12.49
N ASN A 511 -37.40 27.59 13.14
CA ASN A 511 -37.95 28.94 13.29
C ASN A 511 -37.08 29.84 14.17
N LEU A 512 -36.49 29.34 15.26
CA LEU A 512 -35.52 30.11 16.07
C LEU A 512 -34.29 30.50 15.24
N LEU A 513 -33.72 29.57 14.47
CA LEU A 513 -32.59 29.84 13.58
C LEU A 513 -32.94 30.88 12.50
N HIS A 514 -34.14 30.82 11.92
CA HIS A 514 -34.63 31.85 10.99
C HIS A 514 -34.86 33.21 11.67
N LEU A 515 -35.29 33.24 12.93
CA LEU A 515 -35.46 34.47 13.69
C LEU A 515 -34.10 35.11 14.02
N TYR A 516 -33.13 34.30 14.45
CA TYR A 516 -31.77 34.72 14.77
C TYR A 516 -31.05 35.29 13.53
N MET A 517 -31.15 34.61 12.39
CA MET A 517 -30.61 35.09 11.12
C MET A 517 -31.31 36.36 10.61
N ARG A 518 -32.63 36.52 10.85
CA ARG A 518 -33.33 37.79 10.54
C ARG A 518 -32.88 38.94 11.44
N TYR A 519 -32.61 38.70 12.72
CA TYR A 519 -32.10 39.71 13.65
C TYR A 519 -30.72 40.22 13.19
N PHE A 520 -29.80 39.29 12.91
CA PHE A 520 -28.44 39.59 12.46
C PHE A 520 -28.40 40.37 11.13
N VAL A 521 -29.34 40.10 10.21
CA VAL A 521 -29.47 40.81 8.93
C VAL A 521 -30.18 42.17 9.05
N LEU A 522 -30.97 42.40 10.10
CA LEU A 522 -31.59 43.70 10.37
C LEU A 522 -30.61 44.67 11.03
N GLU A 523 -29.81 44.23 12.01
CA GLU A 523 -28.76 45.07 12.62
C GLU A 523 -27.71 45.48 11.58
N TYR A 524 -27.28 44.55 10.71
CA TYR A 524 -26.33 44.85 9.62
C TYR A 524 -26.86 45.84 8.56
N LYS A 525 -28.17 46.13 8.55
CA LYS A 525 -28.77 47.18 7.71
C LYS A 525 -28.94 48.53 8.43
N SER A 526 -28.71 48.60 9.73
CA SER A 526 -28.81 49.83 10.52
C SER A 526 -27.57 50.72 10.36
N CYS A 527 -26.37 50.13 10.34
CA CYS A 527 -25.11 50.87 10.20
C CYS A 527 -24.81 51.32 8.76
N LYS A 528 -25.67 52.16 8.17
CA LYS A 528 -25.39 52.81 6.88
C LYS A 528 -25.83 54.27 6.76
N SER A 529 -25.66 55.03 7.83
CA SER A 529 -25.55 56.48 7.83
C SER A 529 -24.31 56.90 8.64
N GLU A 530 -23.60 57.92 8.20
CA GLU A 530 -22.47 58.47 8.95
C GLU A 530 -22.93 59.28 10.17
N SER A 531 -22.03 59.43 11.14
CA SER A 531 -22.23 60.05 12.47
C SER A 531 -23.06 59.25 13.50
N GLN A 532 -22.70 59.47 14.78
CA GLN A 532 -23.39 59.04 16.00
C GLN A 532 -23.55 57.52 16.29
N CYS A 533 -22.52 56.94 16.92
CA CYS A 533 -22.73 56.11 18.10
C CYS A 533 -21.51 56.24 19.05
N THR A 534 -21.77 56.44 20.34
CA THR A 534 -20.75 56.93 21.30
C THR A 534 -20.24 55.87 22.29
N SER A 535 -19.18 56.22 23.01
CA SER A 535 -18.28 55.32 23.74
C SER A 535 -18.83 54.77 25.07
N SER A 536 -19.85 53.90 25.03
CA SER A 536 -20.44 53.31 26.25
C SER A 536 -20.57 51.77 26.26
N SER A 537 -20.28 51.07 25.15
CA SER A 537 -20.50 49.60 25.06
C SER A 537 -19.24 48.74 24.96
N VAL A 538 -18.04 49.35 24.88
CA VAL A 538 -16.78 48.63 24.58
C VAL A 538 -16.14 48.00 25.83
N VAL A 539 -16.42 48.52 27.02
CA VAL A 539 -15.73 48.13 28.27
C VAL A 539 -16.12 46.72 28.78
N LEU A 540 -17.30 46.21 28.39
CA LEU A 540 -17.86 44.96 28.93
C LEU A 540 -17.48 43.67 28.18
N ILE A 541 -16.64 43.76 27.13
CA ILE A 541 -16.18 42.58 26.35
C ILE A 541 -14.67 42.31 26.52
N VAL A 542 -13.88 43.33 26.89
CA VAL A 542 -12.41 43.20 27.03
C VAL A 542 -12.01 42.48 28.34
N GLY A 543 -12.86 42.48 29.37
CA GLY A 543 -12.56 41.97 30.72
C GLY A 543 -12.52 40.44 30.92
N SER A 544 -12.56 39.62 29.85
CA SER A 544 -12.77 38.17 29.97
C SER A 544 -11.88 37.28 29.09
N LEU A 545 -10.82 37.82 28.46
CA LEU A 545 -9.94 37.07 27.54
C LEU A 545 -8.43 37.26 27.81
N THR A 546 -8.06 37.55 29.06
CA THR A 546 -6.66 37.80 29.47
C THR A 546 -6.21 36.92 30.64
N ILE A 547 -6.22 35.59 30.45
CA ILE A 547 -5.45 34.63 31.27
C ILE A 547 -4.74 33.66 30.31
N SER A 548 -3.48 33.32 30.62
CA SER A 548 -2.56 32.50 29.82
C SER A 548 -1.89 33.21 28.63
N ALA A 549 -0.99 34.15 28.95
CA ALA A 549 -0.03 34.74 28.01
C ALA A 549 1.28 35.13 28.71
N VAL A 550 1.88 34.19 29.45
CA VAL A 550 3.21 34.34 30.07
C VAL A 550 4.05 33.10 29.79
N GLU A 551 4.68 33.08 28.62
CA GLU A 551 6.04 32.54 28.37
C GLU A 551 6.44 32.73 26.90
N ASN A 552 7.75 32.87 26.67
CA ASN A 552 8.45 33.03 25.37
C ASN A 552 8.32 34.38 24.63
N ASN A 553 9.49 34.95 24.34
CA ASN A 553 9.68 36.31 23.81
C ASN A 553 9.31 36.44 22.32
N PHE A 554 8.10 36.95 22.03
CA PHE A 554 7.70 37.32 20.66
C PHE A 554 7.17 38.77 20.50
N LEU A 555 7.22 39.59 21.56
CA LEU A 555 6.60 40.93 21.56
C LEU A 555 7.56 42.10 21.25
N GLU A 556 8.87 41.97 21.49
CA GLU A 556 9.83 43.08 21.25
C GLU A 556 10.02 43.45 19.77
N ARG A 557 9.73 42.53 18.83
CA ARG A 557 9.87 42.79 17.38
C ARG A 557 8.62 43.35 16.69
N ILE A 558 7.54 43.62 17.43
CA ILE A 558 6.28 44.16 16.86
C ILE A 558 6.00 45.61 17.33
N VAL A 559 6.88 46.20 18.15
CA VAL A 559 6.76 47.60 18.60
C VAL A 559 7.33 48.61 17.59
N TYR A 560 8.20 48.19 16.67
CA TYR A 560 9.01 49.09 15.82
C TYR A 560 8.48 49.37 14.40
N SER A 561 7.18 49.17 14.14
CA SER A 561 6.57 49.50 12.84
C SER A 561 5.11 49.97 12.94
N PHE A 562 4.83 50.90 13.86
CA PHE A 562 3.54 51.61 13.91
C PHE A 562 3.57 52.89 13.07
N ALA A 563 3.36 52.75 11.77
CA ALA A 563 3.01 53.82 10.83
C ALA A 563 1.99 53.28 9.80
N ASP A 564 1.16 54.17 9.26
CA ASP A 564 0.13 53.95 8.23
C ASP A 564 -0.96 52.88 8.51
N GLY A 565 -2.14 53.36 8.91
CA GLY A 565 -3.25 52.56 9.41
C GLY A 565 -4.13 51.86 8.37
N THR A 566 -3.60 50.89 7.61
CA THR A 566 -4.39 50.08 6.66
C THR A 566 -4.82 48.69 7.18
N TYR A 567 -4.38 48.28 8.37
CA TYR A 567 -4.48 46.87 8.83
C TYR A 567 -5.58 46.52 9.84
N CYS A 568 -6.55 47.41 10.14
CA CYS A 568 -7.70 47.04 10.99
C CYS A 568 -8.63 45.98 10.34
N ILE A 569 -8.70 45.94 9.00
CA ILE A 569 -9.61 45.03 8.27
C ILE A 569 -9.13 43.57 8.33
N SER A 570 -7.81 43.34 8.33
CA SER A 570 -7.25 41.98 8.28
C SER A 570 -7.55 41.18 9.54
N VAL A 571 -7.43 41.78 10.73
CA VAL A 571 -7.62 41.10 12.02
C VAL A 571 -9.08 40.68 12.21
N GLN A 572 -10.04 41.56 11.89
CA GLN A 572 -11.46 41.20 11.90
C GLN A 572 -11.78 40.11 10.87
N MET A 573 -11.19 40.17 9.67
CA MET A 573 -11.42 39.13 8.66
C MET A 573 -10.82 37.78 9.07
N ILE A 574 -9.65 37.74 9.72
CA ILE A 574 -9.04 36.51 10.26
C ILE A 574 -9.90 35.88 11.35
N ILE A 575 -10.50 36.68 12.23
CA ILE A 575 -11.42 36.19 13.28
C ILE A 575 -12.71 35.64 12.66
N LEU A 576 -13.33 36.39 11.73
CA LEU A 576 -14.52 35.93 11.01
C LEU A 576 -14.26 34.67 10.17
N LEU A 577 -13.08 34.55 9.54
CA LEU A 577 -12.67 33.36 8.81
C LEU A 577 -12.48 32.16 9.76
N LYS A 578 -11.79 32.32 10.90
CA LYS A 578 -11.66 31.25 11.91
C LYS A 578 -13.02 30.76 12.43
N ILE A 579 -13.94 31.68 12.75
CA ILE A 579 -15.28 31.31 13.22
C ILE A 579 -16.06 30.57 12.11
N LYS A 580 -16.06 31.12 10.88
CA LYS A 580 -16.75 30.51 9.73
C LYS A 580 -16.20 29.11 9.39
N TYR A 581 -14.88 28.90 9.52
CA TYR A 581 -14.22 27.63 9.25
C TYR A 581 -14.46 26.56 10.34
N SER A 582 -14.49 26.97 11.62
CA SER A 582 -14.85 26.09 12.74
C SER A 582 -16.30 25.61 12.66
N ILE A 583 -17.20 26.50 12.20
CA ILE A 583 -18.60 26.17 11.93
C ILE A 583 -18.70 25.22 10.73
N THR A 584 -18.05 25.49 9.59
CA THR A 584 -18.15 24.58 8.43
C THR A 584 -17.55 23.19 8.67
N GLN A 585 -16.49 23.04 9.48
CA GLN A 585 -15.96 21.72 9.85
C GLN A 585 -16.98 20.86 10.63
N ASN A 586 -17.61 21.44 11.67
CA ASN A 586 -18.65 20.74 12.43
C ASN A 586 -19.91 20.48 11.59
N TYR A 587 -20.33 21.45 10.77
CA TYR A 587 -21.45 21.26 9.84
C TYR A 587 -21.14 20.20 8.77
N PHE A 588 -19.90 20.08 8.28
CA PHE A 588 -19.53 19.11 7.26
C PHE A 588 -19.56 17.66 7.79
N PHE A 589 -18.99 17.39 8.97
CA PHE A 589 -19.07 16.04 9.56
C PHE A 589 -20.50 15.68 10.01
N THR A 590 -21.25 16.63 10.58
CA THR A 590 -22.67 16.38 10.88
C THR A 590 -23.51 16.27 9.61
N SER A 591 -23.20 16.97 8.52
CA SER A 591 -23.83 16.78 7.21
C SER A 591 -23.49 15.44 6.57
N ILE A 592 -22.26 14.92 6.67
CA ILE A 592 -21.93 13.58 6.16
C ILE A 592 -22.69 12.51 6.95
N ILE A 593 -22.68 12.58 8.29
CA ILE A 593 -23.43 11.65 9.14
C ILE A 593 -24.94 11.79 8.89
N TYR A 594 -25.46 13.01 8.75
CA TYR A 594 -26.87 13.28 8.43
C TYR A 594 -27.22 12.80 7.02
N CYS A 595 -26.37 12.97 6.02
CA CYS A 595 -26.59 12.46 4.66
C CYS A 595 -26.55 10.93 4.63
N ILE A 596 -25.62 10.27 5.34
CA ILE A 596 -25.60 8.79 5.44
C ILE A 596 -26.87 8.30 6.17
N VAL A 597 -27.25 8.91 7.30
CA VAL A 597 -28.45 8.56 8.05
C VAL A 597 -29.73 8.83 7.23
N VAL A 598 -29.82 9.96 6.52
CA VAL A 598 -30.96 10.30 5.65
C VAL A 598 -30.98 9.40 4.42
N ILE A 599 -29.87 9.11 3.75
CA ILE A 599 -29.84 8.16 2.63
C ILE A 599 -30.27 6.76 3.10
N CYS A 600 -29.76 6.28 4.24
CA CYS A 600 -30.21 5.02 4.83
C CYS A 600 -31.71 5.03 5.16
N ILE A 601 -32.21 6.08 5.82
CA ILE A 601 -33.63 6.22 6.17
C ILE A 601 -34.52 6.36 4.92
N SER A 602 -34.13 7.13 3.91
CA SER A 602 -34.87 7.31 2.66
C SER A 602 -34.85 6.05 1.80
N VAL A 603 -33.72 5.34 1.71
CA VAL A 603 -33.66 4.04 1.01
C VAL A 603 -34.50 2.99 1.74
N LEU A 604 -34.51 2.99 3.08
CA LEU A 604 -35.41 2.13 3.87
C LEU A 604 -36.88 2.51 3.68
N GLN A 605 -37.25 3.80 3.74
CA GLN A 605 -38.62 4.27 3.59
C GLN A 605 -39.17 4.08 2.16
N VAL A 606 -38.35 4.25 1.13
CA VAL A 606 -38.74 3.96 -0.27
C VAL A 606 -38.91 2.46 -0.46
N ALA A 607 -38.00 1.63 0.06
CA ALA A 607 -38.15 0.17 -0.01
C ALA A 607 -39.42 -0.32 0.73
N ASP A 608 -39.65 0.13 1.96
CA ASP A 608 -40.79 -0.25 2.80
C ASP A 608 -42.14 0.18 2.18
N ARG A 609 -42.21 1.38 1.58
CA ARG A 609 -43.41 1.87 0.88
C ARG A 609 -43.64 1.21 -0.47
N CYS A 610 -42.58 0.79 -1.18
CA CYS A 610 -42.71 -0.03 -2.38
C CYS A 610 -43.15 -1.48 -2.07
N ILE A 611 -42.87 -2.00 -0.86
CA ILE A 611 -43.28 -3.34 -0.43
C ILE A 611 -44.72 -3.37 0.11
N THR A 612 -45.17 -2.30 0.78
CA THR A 612 -46.50 -2.24 1.41
C THR A 612 -47.65 -1.87 0.45
N GLY A 613 -47.37 -1.31 -0.73
CA GLY A 613 -48.34 -1.23 -1.83
C GLY A 613 -49.52 -0.26 -1.65
N VAL A 614 -49.45 0.68 -0.70
CA VAL A 614 -50.54 1.61 -0.39
C VAL A 614 -50.38 2.95 -1.11
N TYR A 615 -51.20 3.20 -2.13
CA TYR A 615 -51.52 4.56 -2.59
C TYR A 615 -52.95 4.65 -3.16
N SER A 616 -53.66 5.71 -2.79
CA SER A 616 -54.84 6.20 -3.52
C SER A 616 -54.41 7.36 -4.43
N LEU A 617 -55.14 7.63 -5.53
CA LEU A 617 -54.77 8.73 -6.44
C LEU A 617 -54.76 10.12 -5.75
N ARG A 618 -55.58 10.32 -4.71
CA ARG A 618 -55.73 11.63 -4.03
C ARG A 618 -54.52 12.07 -3.23
N ASP A 619 -53.62 11.15 -2.89
CA ASP A 619 -52.44 11.47 -2.08
C ASP A 619 -51.29 12.05 -2.92
N PHE A 620 -51.32 11.86 -4.25
CA PHE A 620 -50.25 12.29 -5.16
C PHE A 620 -50.32 13.79 -5.50
N GLU A 621 -51.53 14.33 -5.68
CA GLU A 621 -51.76 15.75 -6.04
C GLU A 621 -51.19 16.74 -4.99
N LYS A 622 -51.07 16.32 -3.72
CA LYS A 622 -50.51 17.15 -2.65
C LYS A 622 -48.98 17.29 -2.65
N TYR A 623 -48.25 16.42 -3.34
CA TYR A 623 -46.78 16.47 -3.37
C TYR A 623 -46.19 17.27 -4.54
N VAL A 624 -47.03 17.74 -5.47
CA VAL A 624 -46.59 18.47 -6.68
C VAL A 624 -46.53 20.00 -6.45
N TRP A 625 -47.04 20.51 -5.33
CA TRP A 625 -47.27 21.96 -5.10
C TRP A 625 -46.21 22.68 -4.24
N VAL A 626 -45.00 22.12 -4.13
CA VAL A 626 -43.85 22.78 -3.46
C VAL A 626 -42.58 22.58 -4.27
N ASP A 627 -42.41 23.39 -5.33
CA ASP A 627 -41.12 23.99 -5.70
C ASP A 627 -41.33 25.03 -6.82
N HIS A 628 -41.39 26.30 -6.44
CA HIS A 628 -41.47 27.43 -7.37
C HIS A 628 -40.18 28.25 -7.27
N PHE A 629 -39.14 27.84 -8.01
CA PHE A 629 -37.99 28.69 -8.32
C PHE A 629 -37.59 28.51 -9.78
N ASN A 630 -37.34 29.64 -10.47
CA ASN A 630 -37.23 29.67 -11.92
C ASN A 630 -35.95 29.02 -12.45
N LEU A 631 -36.12 28.17 -13.46
CA LEU A 631 -35.08 27.86 -14.45
C LEU A 631 -35.75 27.70 -15.81
N SER A 632 -35.57 28.69 -16.68
CA SER A 632 -36.16 28.74 -18.01
C SER A 632 -35.44 27.80 -18.97
N ILE A 633 -36.12 26.74 -19.42
CA ILE A 633 -35.66 25.94 -20.56
C ILE A 633 -36.55 26.30 -21.76
N HIS A 634 -36.02 27.11 -22.68
CA HIS A 634 -36.65 27.32 -23.98
C HIS A 634 -36.64 26.02 -24.78
N ALA A 635 -37.70 25.80 -25.57
CA ALA A 635 -37.92 24.52 -26.22
C ALA A 635 -36.96 24.23 -27.39
N ASN A 636 -36.66 22.95 -27.60
CA ASN A 636 -36.69 22.39 -28.95
C ASN A 636 -37.15 20.91 -28.90
N ILE A 637 -38.44 20.69 -29.15
CA ILE A 637 -39.06 19.36 -29.28
C ILE A 637 -39.60 19.27 -30.71
N SER A 638 -38.87 18.59 -31.60
CA SER A 638 -39.13 18.65 -33.04
C SER A 638 -38.86 17.34 -33.82
N SER A 639 -38.88 16.18 -33.13
CA SER A 639 -39.02 14.85 -33.77
C SER A 639 -39.60 13.83 -32.79
N GLY A 640 -40.37 12.83 -33.27
CA GLY A 640 -40.79 11.69 -32.44
C GLY A 640 -42.30 11.48 -32.21
N LYS A 641 -43.20 12.00 -33.06
CA LYS A 641 -44.63 11.60 -33.06
C LYS A 641 -44.83 10.19 -33.66
N GLN A 642 -44.29 9.15 -33.02
CA GLN A 642 -44.56 7.74 -33.36
C GLN A 642 -44.12 6.80 -32.22
N ASP A 643 -45.07 6.38 -31.37
CA ASP A 643 -45.06 5.08 -30.64
C ASP A 643 -46.27 4.90 -29.69
N SER A 644 -47.05 5.96 -29.43
CA SER A 644 -48.18 5.94 -28.48
C SER A 644 -49.41 5.11 -28.90
N GLU A 645 -49.36 4.36 -30.02
CA GLU A 645 -50.52 3.67 -30.61
C GLU A 645 -50.50 2.13 -30.52
N LYS A 646 -49.50 1.51 -29.89
CA LYS A 646 -49.39 0.03 -29.81
C LYS A 646 -49.95 -0.64 -28.55
N CYS A 647 -50.83 0.03 -27.80
CA CYS A 647 -51.43 -0.49 -26.56
C CYS A 647 -52.98 -0.63 -26.56
N PHE A 648 -53.64 -0.72 -27.73
CA PHE A 648 -55.09 -0.99 -27.79
C PHE A 648 -55.50 -1.95 -28.94
N ARG A 649 -55.60 -3.25 -28.64
CA ARG A 649 -56.55 -4.24 -29.24
C ARG A 649 -56.33 -5.65 -28.66
N PRO A 650 -57.27 -6.21 -27.89
CA PRO A 650 -57.28 -7.64 -27.54
C PRO A 650 -58.20 -8.43 -28.49
N LYS A 651 -57.80 -9.64 -28.89
CA LYS A 651 -58.71 -10.67 -29.44
C LYS A 651 -58.06 -12.06 -29.38
N LEU A 652 -58.73 -13.00 -28.70
CA LEU A 652 -58.55 -14.48 -28.77
C LEU A 652 -57.12 -14.99 -28.47
N TYR A 653 -56.81 -15.72 -27.39
CA TYR A 653 -57.64 -16.51 -26.47
C TYR A 653 -57.38 -16.14 -24.98
N GLY A 654 -58.18 -16.69 -24.07
CA GLY A 654 -58.35 -16.18 -22.71
C GLY A 654 -57.18 -16.40 -21.74
N PHE A 655 -56.72 -15.31 -21.13
CA PHE A 655 -56.27 -15.22 -19.74
C PHE A 655 -56.54 -13.78 -19.25
N GLU A 656 -57.24 -13.62 -18.13
CA GLU A 656 -57.55 -12.27 -17.61
C GLU A 656 -56.36 -11.65 -16.85
N GLY A 657 -56.17 -10.34 -17.06
CA GLY A 657 -55.37 -9.49 -16.17
C GLY A 657 -54.02 -9.04 -16.71
N ASN A 658 -54.00 -8.03 -17.62
CA ASN A 658 -52.78 -7.27 -17.87
C ASN A 658 -52.97 -5.82 -18.38
N ILE A 659 -53.53 -4.94 -17.52
CA ILE A 659 -53.50 -3.48 -17.72
C ILE A 659 -52.68 -2.77 -16.63
N ARG A 660 -52.69 -3.26 -15.38
CA ARG A 660 -51.90 -2.69 -14.27
C ARG A 660 -50.38 -2.73 -14.51
N TRP A 661 -49.84 -3.79 -15.15
CA TRP A 661 -48.38 -3.96 -15.30
C TRP A 661 -47.70 -2.91 -16.18
N CYS A 662 -48.33 -2.45 -17.26
CA CYS A 662 -47.74 -1.38 -18.09
C CYS A 662 -47.63 -0.06 -17.32
N TYR A 663 -48.64 0.28 -16.52
CA TYR A 663 -48.65 1.48 -15.68
C TYR A 663 -47.62 1.39 -14.54
N TYR A 664 -47.55 0.23 -13.86
CA TYR A 664 -46.53 -0.02 -12.84
C TYR A 664 -45.11 -0.02 -13.44
N SER A 665 -44.91 -0.54 -14.65
CA SER A 665 -43.62 -0.54 -15.34
C SER A 665 -43.15 0.90 -15.63
N LEU A 666 -44.01 1.76 -16.19
CA LEU A 666 -43.69 3.16 -16.46
C LEU A 666 -43.37 3.96 -15.18
N ILE A 667 -44.14 3.75 -14.11
CA ILE A 667 -43.87 4.38 -12.81
C ILE A 667 -42.55 3.87 -12.22
N LEU A 668 -42.33 2.54 -12.20
CA LEU A 668 -41.11 1.94 -11.64
C LEU A 668 -39.86 2.38 -12.41
N ASN A 669 -39.92 2.46 -13.74
CA ASN A 669 -38.80 2.90 -14.59
C ASN A 669 -38.51 4.40 -14.42
N SER A 670 -39.55 5.21 -14.20
CA SER A 670 -39.41 6.64 -13.85
C SER A 670 -38.80 6.84 -12.46
N CYS A 671 -39.28 6.12 -11.44
CA CYS A 671 -38.69 6.10 -10.10
C CYS A 671 -37.25 5.59 -10.13
N LEU A 672 -36.94 4.54 -10.91
CA LEU A 672 -35.57 4.04 -11.08
C LEU A 672 -34.67 5.09 -11.74
N LYS A 673 -35.10 5.80 -12.79
CA LYS A 673 -34.31 6.90 -13.37
C LYS A 673 -34.07 8.04 -12.38
N VAL A 674 -35.08 8.45 -11.61
CA VAL A 674 -34.93 9.51 -10.60
C VAL A 674 -34.01 9.05 -9.46
N THR A 675 -34.21 7.86 -8.90
CA THR A 675 -33.36 7.31 -7.83
C THR A 675 -31.94 7.04 -8.31
N PHE A 676 -31.74 6.56 -9.55
CA PHE A 676 -30.42 6.33 -10.12
C PHE A 676 -29.69 7.65 -10.40
N ASN A 677 -30.35 8.66 -10.96
CA ASN A 677 -29.75 9.99 -11.15
C ASN A 677 -29.46 10.69 -9.81
N PHE A 678 -30.31 10.51 -8.81
CA PHE A 678 -30.08 11.01 -7.44
C PHE A 678 -28.90 10.28 -6.78
N LEU A 679 -28.80 8.96 -6.90
CA LEU A 679 -27.66 8.18 -6.42
C LEU A 679 -26.37 8.57 -7.15
N ASN A 680 -26.37 8.65 -8.49
CA ASN A 680 -25.19 9.08 -9.24
C ASN A 680 -24.74 10.48 -8.81
N ARG A 681 -25.64 11.49 -8.77
CA ARG A 681 -25.24 12.84 -8.32
C ARG A 681 -24.68 12.85 -6.91
N ASN A 682 -25.26 12.10 -5.97
CA ASN A 682 -24.73 12.04 -4.60
C ASN A 682 -23.43 11.21 -4.51
N ILE A 683 -23.24 10.18 -5.34
CA ILE A 683 -22.03 9.35 -5.38
C ILE A 683 -20.88 10.13 -6.01
N TYR A 684 -21.09 10.83 -7.13
CA TYR A 684 -20.08 11.72 -7.70
C TYR A 684 -19.76 12.88 -6.75
N PHE A 685 -20.77 13.52 -6.14
CA PHE A 685 -20.53 14.57 -5.14
C PHE A 685 -19.78 14.06 -3.91
N LEU A 686 -20.06 12.83 -3.43
CA LEU A 686 -19.29 12.18 -2.36
C LEU A 686 -17.87 11.81 -2.80
N LEU A 687 -17.66 11.38 -4.04
CA LEU A 687 -16.33 11.09 -4.60
C LEU A 687 -15.51 12.36 -4.77
N ASP A 688 -16.06 13.43 -5.35
CA ASP A 688 -15.42 14.73 -5.49
C ASP A 688 -15.05 15.30 -4.11
N ILE A 689 -15.94 15.17 -3.13
CA ILE A 689 -15.68 15.59 -1.73
C ILE A 689 -14.63 14.70 -1.07
N LEU A 690 -14.65 13.38 -1.27
CA LEU A 690 -13.66 12.45 -0.72
C LEU A 690 -12.28 12.68 -1.36
N VAL A 691 -12.21 12.93 -2.66
CA VAL A 691 -10.99 13.28 -3.40
C VAL A 691 -10.49 14.67 -2.99
N ALA A 692 -11.36 15.66 -2.78
CA ALA A 692 -10.97 16.96 -2.24
C ALA A 692 -10.46 16.87 -0.79
N TYR A 693 -11.06 16.01 0.03
CA TYR A 693 -10.60 15.71 1.39
C TYR A 693 -9.21 15.05 1.37
N LEU A 694 -9.03 13.99 0.58
CA LEU A 694 -7.75 13.29 0.43
C LEU A 694 -6.65 14.18 -0.16
N LYS A 695 -6.97 15.04 -1.14
CA LYS A 695 -6.02 16.00 -1.74
C LYS A 695 -5.68 17.19 -0.82
N SER A 696 -6.52 17.54 0.17
CA SER A 696 -6.27 18.64 1.11
C SER A 696 -5.65 18.21 2.44
N PHE A 697 -5.85 16.95 2.85
CA PHE A 697 -5.37 16.38 4.13
C PHE A 697 -3.89 16.70 4.44
N PRO A 698 -2.92 16.55 3.51
CA PRO A 698 -1.50 16.73 3.83
C PRO A 698 -1.07 18.20 3.99
N LYS A 699 -1.78 19.17 3.40
CA LYS A 699 -1.22 20.53 3.17
C LYS A 699 -1.54 21.55 4.26
N HIS A 700 -2.54 21.32 5.11
CA HIS A 700 -2.99 22.32 6.10
C HIS A 700 -3.13 21.84 7.56
N TYR A 701 -3.01 20.54 7.84
CA TYR A 701 -3.02 20.05 9.24
C TYR A 701 -1.78 20.51 10.03
N ASN A 702 -0.62 20.62 9.35
CA ASN A 702 0.69 20.91 9.94
C ASN A 702 0.86 22.31 10.59
N LYS A 703 -0.17 23.17 10.60
CA LYS A 703 -0.03 24.58 11.03
C LYS A 703 -0.95 25.03 12.17
N ILE A 704 -1.72 24.12 12.78
CA ILE A 704 -2.65 24.46 13.88
C ILE A 704 -2.51 23.56 15.13
N PHE A 705 -2.05 22.30 15.00
CA PHE A 705 -1.92 21.36 16.14
C PHE A 705 -0.51 20.80 16.38
N LEU A 706 0.49 21.14 15.57
CA LEU A 706 1.83 20.56 15.62
C LEU A 706 2.85 21.43 16.37
N HIS A 707 2.57 21.73 17.65
CA HIS A 707 3.58 22.10 18.68
C HIS A 707 2.97 22.08 20.10
N GLN A 708 2.82 20.88 20.67
CA GLN A 708 2.68 20.69 22.11
C GLN A 708 3.61 19.56 22.54
N VAL A 709 4.62 19.88 23.36
CA VAL A 709 5.56 18.89 23.87
C VAL A 709 4.83 17.96 24.83
N LEU A 710 4.69 16.70 24.43
CA LEU A 710 4.26 15.63 25.32
C LEU A 710 5.40 15.34 26.30
N PHE A 711 5.24 15.79 27.54
CA PHE A 711 6.05 15.33 28.67
C PHE A 711 5.72 13.86 28.94
N TYR A 712 6.44 12.95 28.29
CA TYR A 712 6.47 11.53 28.63
C TYR A 712 6.98 11.38 30.07
N THR A 713 6.32 10.57 30.90
CA THR A 713 6.68 10.48 32.32
C THR A 713 7.71 9.39 32.60
N ILE A 714 7.84 8.40 31.72
CA ILE A 714 8.81 7.30 31.85
C ILE A 714 10.22 7.80 31.48
N PRO A 715 11.19 7.85 32.42
CA PRO A 715 12.53 8.38 32.15
C PRO A 715 13.30 7.47 31.18
N GLY A 716 13.95 8.07 30.19
CA GLY A 716 14.75 7.34 29.19
C GLY A 716 13.94 6.71 28.05
N LEU A 717 12.61 6.78 28.06
CA LEU A 717 11.79 6.41 26.90
C LEU A 717 11.87 7.51 25.84
N VAL A 718 12.41 7.20 24.66
CA VAL A 718 12.60 8.16 23.56
C VAL A 718 11.25 8.44 22.85
N TYR A 719 11.05 9.63 22.30
CA TYR A 719 9.81 9.95 21.55
C TYR A 719 9.79 9.33 20.14
N LEU A 720 8.69 8.66 19.76
CA LEU A 720 8.50 8.10 18.40
C LEU A 720 7.79 9.07 17.46
N SER A 721 8.51 9.53 16.43
CA SER A 721 7.98 10.37 15.33
C SER A 721 6.81 9.75 14.54
N ALA A 722 6.54 8.45 14.68
CA ALA A 722 5.34 7.81 14.14
C ALA A 722 4.03 8.44 14.66
N ARG A 723 4.06 9.00 15.87
CA ARG A 723 2.93 9.65 16.53
C ARG A 723 2.48 10.94 15.82
N ASP A 724 3.43 11.66 15.23
CA ASP A 724 3.20 12.95 14.56
C ASP A 724 2.70 12.79 13.11
N ASN A 725 2.89 11.61 12.51
CA ASN A 725 2.47 11.32 11.15
C ASN A 725 0.93 11.30 11.05
N PRO A 726 0.28 12.14 10.21
CA PRO A 726 -1.17 12.17 10.09
C PRO A 726 -1.83 10.84 9.66
N SER A 727 -1.11 9.98 8.93
CA SER A 727 -1.67 8.72 8.40
C SER A 727 -1.61 7.55 9.37
N LYS A 728 -0.73 7.60 10.39
CA LYS A 728 -0.56 6.62 11.49
C LYS A 728 -0.65 5.16 11.00
N THR A 729 0.45 4.66 10.45
CA THR A 729 0.53 3.37 9.73
C THR A 729 1.41 2.34 10.45
N ALA A 730 1.25 1.06 10.09
CA ALA A 730 1.97 -0.04 10.72
C ALA A 730 3.48 0.02 10.41
N MET A 731 3.89 0.20 9.14
CA MET A 731 5.32 0.41 8.85
C MET A 731 5.80 1.75 9.37
N GLY A 732 4.95 2.79 9.43
CA GLY A 732 5.29 4.06 10.08
C GLY A 732 5.78 3.92 11.53
N PHE A 733 5.26 2.96 12.30
CA PHE A 733 5.78 2.61 13.64
C PHE A 733 7.19 1.97 13.54
N ILE A 734 7.35 0.94 12.70
CA ILE A 734 8.64 0.24 12.50
C ILE A 734 9.73 1.21 11.98
N ASP A 735 9.40 2.11 11.06
CA ASP A 735 10.32 3.07 10.46
C ASP A 735 10.63 4.27 11.36
N ALA A 736 9.80 4.53 12.39
CA ALA A 736 10.19 5.41 13.48
C ALA A 736 11.14 4.69 14.45
N ARG A 737 10.84 3.44 14.82
CA ARG A 737 11.71 2.59 15.66
C ARG A 737 13.11 2.42 15.07
N ARG A 738 13.21 2.10 13.77
CA ARG A 738 14.49 2.00 13.01
C ARG A 738 15.39 3.23 13.12
N LYS A 739 14.84 4.41 13.39
CA LYS A 739 15.59 5.67 13.52
C LYS A 739 16.09 5.94 14.93
N VAL A 740 15.47 5.35 15.96
CA VAL A 740 15.82 5.60 17.37
C VAL A 740 16.57 4.43 18.00
N ASP A 741 16.17 3.19 17.71
CA ASP A 741 16.58 1.96 18.42
C ASP A 741 18.10 1.67 18.36
N GLY A 742 18.84 2.29 17.44
CA GLY A 742 20.29 2.11 17.31
C GLY A 742 20.69 0.69 16.93
N ALA A 743 19.84 -0.03 16.20
CA ALA A 743 20.10 -1.40 15.76
C ALA A 743 20.93 -1.48 14.45
N GLU A 744 21.28 -0.34 13.84
CA GLU A 744 22.25 -0.22 12.73
C GLU A 744 21.97 -1.15 11.52
N GLY A 745 20.68 -1.41 11.23
CA GLY A 745 20.23 -2.30 10.14
C GLY A 745 20.25 -3.81 10.45
N LEU A 746 20.77 -4.17 11.62
CA LEU A 746 20.77 -5.51 12.22
C LEU A 746 19.57 -5.66 13.18
N TRP A 747 19.59 -6.68 14.05
CA TRP A 747 18.64 -6.83 15.14
C TRP A 747 19.36 -6.59 16.48
N ARG A 748 18.81 -5.69 17.32
CA ARG A 748 19.38 -5.39 18.64
C ARG A 748 18.67 -6.19 19.74
N ILE A 749 19.43 -6.80 20.65
CA ILE A 749 18.93 -7.36 21.92
C ILE A 749 19.86 -6.82 23.02
N GLU A 750 19.28 -6.19 24.04
CA GLU A 750 19.98 -5.39 25.05
C GLU A 750 20.88 -4.32 24.40
N ASN A 751 22.20 -4.44 24.54
CA ASN A 751 23.19 -3.58 23.88
C ASN A 751 23.92 -4.28 22.73
N LYS A 752 23.47 -5.46 22.30
CA LYS A 752 24.17 -6.32 21.34
C LYS A 752 23.45 -6.37 20.00
N LEU A 753 24.22 -6.32 18.92
CA LEU A 753 23.74 -6.43 17.54
C LEU A 753 24.00 -7.84 17.01
N TYR A 754 22.98 -8.41 16.37
CA TYR A 754 22.99 -9.77 15.82
C TYR A 754 22.58 -9.75 14.35
N ASP A 755 23.19 -10.60 13.53
CA ASP A 755 22.70 -10.90 12.19
C ASP A 755 21.82 -12.15 12.21
N LEU A 756 20.53 -11.96 11.97
CA LEU A 756 19.53 -13.03 11.92
C LEU A 756 19.11 -13.38 10.48
N GLU A 757 19.70 -12.77 9.45
CA GLU A 757 19.30 -12.92 8.04
C GLU A 757 19.40 -14.37 7.57
N THR A 758 20.51 -15.04 7.87
CA THR A 758 20.74 -16.46 7.55
C THR A 758 19.80 -17.38 8.34
N PHE A 759 19.52 -17.04 9.60
CA PHE A 759 18.67 -17.83 10.50
C PHE A 759 17.16 -17.64 10.22
N MET A 760 16.76 -16.52 9.62
CA MET A 760 15.36 -16.13 9.37
C MET A 760 14.51 -17.23 8.73
N LYS A 761 15.03 -17.93 7.71
CA LYS A 761 14.28 -19.01 7.02
C LYS A 761 14.09 -20.26 7.90
N SER A 762 15.01 -20.51 8.83
CA SER A 762 14.97 -21.62 9.80
C SER A 762 14.29 -21.28 11.14
N HIS A 763 13.89 -20.02 11.35
CA HIS A 763 13.37 -19.55 12.63
C HIS A 763 12.13 -20.37 13.10
N PRO A 764 12.13 -20.94 14.33
CA PRO A 764 10.99 -21.71 14.84
C PRO A 764 9.68 -20.93 14.93
N GLY A 765 9.73 -19.60 15.15
CA GLY A 765 8.55 -18.73 15.12
C GLY A 765 8.06 -18.33 13.72
N GLY A 766 8.75 -18.73 12.65
CA GLY A 766 8.45 -18.26 11.28
C GLY A 766 9.26 -17.01 10.90
N SER A 767 9.38 -16.76 9.59
CA SER A 767 10.30 -15.76 9.03
C SER A 767 9.74 -14.33 9.01
N GLU A 768 8.41 -14.18 9.11
CA GLU A 768 7.75 -12.87 9.10
C GLU A 768 8.21 -11.96 10.24
N TRP A 769 8.34 -12.51 11.45
CA TRP A 769 8.82 -11.79 12.63
C TRP A 769 10.18 -11.14 12.40
N ILE A 770 11.18 -11.95 12.01
CA ILE A 770 12.55 -11.51 11.77
C ILE A 770 12.61 -10.48 10.63
N ARG A 771 11.86 -10.71 9.55
CA ARG A 771 11.77 -9.80 8.40
C ARG A 771 11.21 -8.42 8.78
N LEU A 772 10.14 -8.38 9.58
CA LEU A 772 9.49 -7.13 9.97
C LEU A 772 10.35 -6.30 10.96
N THR A 773 10.98 -6.97 11.93
CA THR A 773 11.81 -6.31 12.97
C THR A 773 13.26 -6.03 12.55
N LYS A 774 13.61 -6.22 11.28
CA LYS A 774 14.95 -5.87 10.81
C LYS A 774 15.20 -4.37 10.98
N GLY A 775 16.31 -4.04 11.64
CA GLY A 775 16.68 -2.66 11.98
C GLY A 775 16.05 -2.12 13.27
N THR A 776 15.41 -2.94 14.12
CA THR A 776 14.84 -2.50 15.41
C THR A 776 15.49 -3.21 16.61
N ASP A 777 15.27 -2.65 17.79
CA ASP A 777 15.51 -3.30 19.08
C ASP A 777 14.37 -4.29 19.35
N ILE A 778 14.72 -5.55 19.55
CA ILE A 778 13.78 -6.65 19.77
C ILE A 778 13.92 -7.24 21.17
N THR A 779 14.48 -6.51 22.14
CA THR A 779 14.71 -7.04 23.51
C THR A 779 13.42 -7.50 24.18
N GLU A 780 12.39 -6.65 24.26
CA GLU A 780 11.12 -7.02 24.89
C GLU A 780 10.43 -8.17 24.14
N LEU A 781 10.46 -8.11 22.80
CA LEU A 781 9.92 -9.17 21.94
C LEU A 781 10.63 -10.51 22.16
N PHE A 782 11.96 -10.50 22.20
CA PHE A 782 12.78 -11.68 22.44
C PHE A 782 12.46 -12.30 23.80
N GLU A 783 12.33 -11.47 24.84
CA GLU A 783 12.06 -11.89 26.21
C GLU A 783 10.65 -12.44 26.43
N ALA A 784 9.63 -11.79 25.87
CA ALA A 784 8.23 -12.21 25.97
C ALA A 784 7.93 -13.48 25.13
N HIS A 785 8.62 -13.66 23.99
CA HIS A 785 8.31 -14.73 23.04
C HIS A 785 9.21 -15.98 23.22
N HIS A 786 10.40 -15.87 23.82
CA HIS A 786 11.28 -17.01 24.10
C HIS A 786 11.30 -17.37 25.59
N LEU A 787 10.36 -18.23 26.02
CA LEU A 787 10.28 -18.64 27.42
C LEU A 787 11.47 -19.49 27.90
N ASN A 788 12.16 -20.20 27.00
CA ASN A 788 13.29 -21.06 27.34
C ASN A 788 14.63 -20.62 26.71
N ASP A 789 15.70 -21.09 27.34
CA ASP A 789 17.12 -20.83 27.08
C ASP A 789 17.67 -21.32 25.72
N LYS A 790 16.83 -21.91 24.85
CA LYS A 790 17.27 -22.38 23.52
C LYS A 790 17.63 -21.23 22.58
N ALA A 791 16.92 -20.11 22.67
CA ALA A 791 17.22 -18.92 21.86
C ALA A 791 18.50 -18.22 22.38
N GLU A 792 18.60 -18.05 23.71
CA GLU A 792 19.77 -17.47 24.39
C GLU A 792 21.07 -18.23 24.06
N ARG A 793 21.04 -19.58 24.05
CA ARG A 793 22.19 -20.41 23.65
C ARG A 793 22.53 -20.36 22.15
N LEU A 794 21.66 -19.82 21.30
CA LEU A 794 21.93 -19.65 19.86
C LEU A 794 22.56 -18.29 19.56
N LEU A 795 22.15 -17.24 20.29
CA LEU A 795 22.60 -15.85 20.06
C LEU A 795 24.12 -15.66 19.91
N PRO A 796 25.02 -16.30 20.69
CA PRO A 796 26.47 -16.13 20.52
C PRO A 796 27.02 -16.52 19.14
N LYS A 797 26.29 -17.32 18.36
CA LYS A 797 26.68 -17.69 16.98
C LYS A 797 26.26 -16.68 15.92
N LEU A 798 25.40 -15.73 16.29
CA LEU A 798 24.80 -14.71 15.42
C LEU A 798 25.23 -13.29 15.83
N TYR A 799 26.04 -13.16 16.88
CA TYR A 799 26.53 -11.91 17.43
C TYR A 799 27.54 -11.24 16.49
N VAL A 800 27.39 -9.93 16.29
CA VAL A 800 28.27 -9.12 15.44
C VAL A 800 29.14 -8.19 16.30
N ARG A 801 28.52 -7.35 17.13
CA ARG A 801 29.19 -6.41 18.05
C ARG A 801 28.21 -5.78 19.04
N GLU A 802 28.71 -5.04 20.03
CA GLU A 802 27.89 -4.12 20.81
C GLU A 802 27.40 -2.94 19.93
N ALA A 803 26.25 -2.38 20.30
CA ALA A 803 25.63 -1.20 19.71
C ALA A 803 26.32 0.08 20.23
N THR A 804 26.44 1.08 19.36
CA THR A 804 27.15 2.33 19.69
C THR A 804 26.32 3.33 20.50
N THR A 805 25.00 3.16 20.57
CA THR A 805 24.07 4.05 21.28
C THR A 805 23.43 3.37 22.49
N THR A 806 22.94 4.16 23.46
CA THR A 806 22.02 3.66 24.50
C THR A 806 20.70 3.15 23.89
N ARG A 807 20.01 2.23 24.58
CA ARG A 807 18.66 1.79 24.19
C ARG A 807 17.68 2.96 24.18
N SER A 808 16.66 2.89 23.32
CA SER A 808 15.54 3.86 23.29
C SER A 808 14.43 3.55 24.28
N VAL A 809 14.47 2.34 24.86
CA VAL A 809 13.52 1.81 25.83
C VAL A 809 14.29 1.57 27.15
N PRO A 810 13.82 2.13 28.28
CA PRO A 810 14.49 2.04 29.58
C PRO A 810 14.15 0.77 30.38
N LEU A 811 13.39 -0.15 29.79
CA LEU A 811 12.85 -1.34 30.46
C LEU A 811 13.91 -2.44 30.59
N THR A 812 13.79 -3.21 31.66
CA THR A 812 14.82 -4.12 32.16
C THR A 812 14.29 -5.54 32.37
N PHE A 813 15.22 -6.50 32.32
CA PHE A 813 14.96 -7.93 32.44
C PHE A 813 15.93 -8.58 33.44
N LEU A 814 16.09 -7.95 34.62
CA LEU A 814 17.05 -8.37 35.63
C LEU A 814 16.86 -9.85 36.03
N PRO A 815 17.93 -10.64 36.24
CA PRO A 815 17.80 -12.07 36.53
C PRO A 815 16.93 -12.39 37.75
N ASP A 816 16.98 -11.54 38.77
CA ASP A 816 16.20 -11.57 40.01
C ASP A 816 14.93 -10.71 39.96
N GLY A 817 14.69 -9.97 38.86
CA GLY A 817 13.47 -9.18 38.65
C GLY A 817 12.18 -10.01 38.55
N PHE A 818 11.04 -9.33 38.65
CA PHE A 818 9.70 -9.92 38.63
C PHE A 818 9.48 -10.76 37.37
N TYR A 819 9.79 -10.21 36.18
CA TYR A 819 9.51 -10.92 34.93
C TYR A 819 10.36 -12.19 34.78
N ARG A 820 11.68 -12.10 34.97
CA ARG A 820 12.55 -13.29 34.87
C ARG A 820 12.22 -14.33 35.94
N THR A 821 11.76 -13.92 37.12
CA THR A 821 11.29 -14.83 38.18
C THR A 821 9.97 -15.52 37.82
N PHE A 822 8.99 -14.79 37.28
CA PHE A 822 7.75 -15.37 36.77
C PHE A 822 8.03 -16.33 35.59
N LYS A 823 8.81 -15.88 34.59
CA LYS A 823 9.18 -16.65 33.39
C LYS A 823 9.77 -18.03 33.74
N ARG A 824 10.71 -18.10 34.71
CA ARG A 824 11.24 -19.40 35.22
C ARG A 824 10.13 -20.31 35.77
N ARG A 825 9.22 -19.77 36.59
CA ARG A 825 8.13 -20.53 37.22
C ARG A 825 7.05 -20.94 36.21
N ALA A 826 6.80 -20.12 35.20
CA ALA A 826 5.90 -20.45 34.09
C ALA A 826 6.43 -21.62 33.25
N VAL A 827 7.73 -21.66 32.94
CA VAL A 827 8.36 -22.81 32.24
C VAL A 827 8.21 -24.10 33.04
N GLU A 828 8.46 -24.06 34.36
CA GLU A 828 8.29 -25.21 35.25
C GLU A 828 6.83 -25.69 35.33
N ALA A 829 5.86 -24.77 35.35
CA ALA A 829 4.43 -25.12 35.29
C ALA A 829 4.02 -25.73 33.93
N LEU A 830 4.62 -25.26 32.83
CA LEU A 830 4.32 -25.70 31.47
C LEU A 830 5.11 -26.95 31.04
N LYS A 831 6.05 -27.46 31.83
CA LYS A 831 6.97 -28.56 31.44
C LYS A 831 6.28 -29.86 30.97
N ASN A 832 5.06 -30.10 31.43
CA ASN A 832 4.26 -31.29 31.11
C ASN A 832 3.38 -31.11 29.85
N VAL A 833 3.39 -29.95 29.19
CA VAL A 833 2.59 -29.66 27.99
C VAL A 833 3.46 -29.10 26.85
N ASN A 834 3.06 -29.37 25.60
CA ASN A 834 3.76 -28.82 24.44
C ASN A 834 3.23 -27.41 24.10
N PHE A 835 3.54 -26.45 24.97
CA PHE A 835 3.10 -25.05 24.86
C PHE A 835 3.62 -24.31 23.61
N HIS A 836 4.53 -24.92 22.85
CA HIS A 836 4.97 -24.42 21.54
C HIS A 836 3.97 -24.73 20.39
N LYS A 837 2.78 -25.25 20.70
CA LYS A 837 1.69 -25.49 19.74
C LYS A 837 0.33 -25.10 20.35
N PRO A 838 -0.63 -24.61 19.56
CA PRO A 838 -2.00 -24.36 20.02
C PRO A 838 -2.70 -25.67 20.41
N SER A 839 -3.53 -25.64 21.44
CA SER A 839 -4.16 -26.86 21.97
C SER A 839 -5.22 -27.43 21.02
N THR A 840 -5.43 -28.74 20.99
CA THR A 840 -6.49 -29.36 20.18
C THR A 840 -7.87 -28.77 20.51
N THR A 841 -8.12 -28.45 21.77
CA THR A 841 -9.35 -27.79 22.25
C THR A 841 -9.52 -26.40 21.64
N THR A 842 -8.46 -25.58 21.64
CA THR A 842 -8.47 -24.22 21.06
C THR A 842 -8.67 -24.27 19.55
N ASN A 843 -8.04 -25.24 18.86
CA ASN A 843 -8.22 -25.45 17.42
C ASN A 843 -9.66 -25.85 17.10
N LEU A 844 -10.26 -26.78 17.86
CA LEU A 844 -11.66 -27.19 17.66
C LEU A 844 -12.66 -26.06 17.92
N ILE A 845 -12.43 -25.22 18.95
CA ILE A 845 -13.27 -24.05 19.24
C ILE A 845 -13.25 -23.07 18.06
N ILE A 846 -12.07 -22.68 17.58
CA ILE A 846 -11.97 -21.66 16.52
C ILE A 846 -12.44 -22.17 15.16
N ASP A 847 -12.14 -23.42 14.79
CA ASP A 847 -12.64 -24.03 13.56
C ASP A 847 -14.17 -24.13 13.56
N SER A 848 -14.77 -24.39 14.73
CA SER A 848 -16.23 -24.40 14.92
C SER A 848 -16.83 -23.00 14.81
N LEU A 849 -16.18 -21.97 15.37
CA LEU A 849 -16.60 -20.57 15.24
C LEU A 849 -16.55 -20.10 13.77
N MET A 850 -15.45 -20.39 13.07
CA MET A 850 -15.28 -20.08 11.65
C MET A 850 -16.34 -20.79 10.78
N THR A 851 -16.50 -22.11 10.97
CA THR A 851 -17.51 -22.91 10.24
C THR A 851 -18.91 -22.38 10.48
N THR A 852 -19.24 -22.00 11.71
CA THR A 852 -20.55 -21.42 12.07
C THR A 852 -20.74 -20.03 11.47
N THR A 853 -19.68 -19.21 11.37
CA THR A 853 -19.72 -17.91 10.70
C THR A 853 -20.08 -18.03 9.22
N PHE A 854 -19.48 -18.99 8.50
CA PHE A 854 -19.87 -19.28 7.11
C PHE A 854 -21.29 -19.86 7.02
N ALA A 855 -21.66 -20.80 7.89
CA ALA A 855 -23.00 -21.41 7.88
C ALA A 855 -24.11 -20.37 8.12
N LEU A 856 -23.95 -19.48 9.11
CA LEU A 856 -24.92 -18.44 9.43
C LEU A 856 -24.95 -17.31 8.39
N SER A 857 -23.80 -16.90 7.84
CA SER A 857 -23.78 -15.84 6.81
C SER A 857 -24.40 -16.30 5.49
N LEU A 858 -24.13 -17.55 5.07
CA LEU A 858 -24.82 -18.21 3.96
C LEU A 858 -26.33 -18.34 4.22
N MET A 859 -26.73 -18.76 5.42
CA MET A 859 -28.14 -18.89 5.78
C MET A 859 -28.85 -17.53 5.77
N ALA A 860 -28.25 -16.49 6.33
CA ALA A 860 -28.76 -15.12 6.30
C ALA A 860 -28.91 -14.59 4.86
N ALA A 861 -27.95 -14.87 3.98
CA ALA A 861 -27.99 -14.50 2.57
C ALA A 861 -29.07 -15.27 1.77
N PHE A 862 -29.33 -16.53 2.13
CA PHE A 862 -30.37 -17.36 1.51
C PHE A 862 -31.78 -16.95 1.97
N VAL A 863 -32.03 -16.86 3.28
CA VAL A 863 -33.37 -16.57 3.83
C VAL A 863 -33.66 -15.08 4.08
N HIS A 864 -32.69 -14.19 3.81
CA HIS A 864 -32.79 -12.73 3.96
C HIS A 864 -33.11 -12.26 5.40
N SER A 865 -32.72 -13.05 6.41
CA SER A 865 -33.02 -12.77 7.82
C SER A 865 -31.91 -11.95 8.49
N TYR A 866 -32.24 -10.71 8.85
CA TYR A 866 -31.37 -9.87 9.69
C TYR A 866 -31.14 -10.46 11.10
N ALA A 867 -32.05 -11.29 11.62
CA ALA A 867 -31.84 -11.97 12.91
C ALA A 867 -30.72 -13.02 12.83
N ILE A 868 -30.67 -13.79 11.73
CA ILE A 868 -29.56 -14.73 11.48
C ILE A 868 -28.28 -13.97 11.14
N LEU A 869 -28.38 -12.80 10.48
CA LEU A 869 -27.24 -11.93 10.21
C LEU A 869 -26.60 -11.38 11.50
N ILE A 870 -27.40 -11.02 12.52
CA ILE A 870 -26.89 -10.59 13.84
C ILE A 870 -26.11 -11.74 14.49
N LEU A 871 -26.62 -12.97 14.43
CA LEU A 871 -25.88 -14.15 14.91
C LEU A 871 -24.60 -14.40 14.12
N ALA A 872 -24.63 -14.29 12.78
CA ALA A 872 -23.43 -14.37 11.93
C ALA A 872 -22.39 -13.30 12.30
N SER A 873 -22.83 -12.09 12.65
CA SER A 873 -21.95 -10.98 13.07
C SER A 873 -21.28 -11.25 14.43
N LEU A 874 -22.02 -11.86 15.38
CA LEU A 874 -21.47 -12.29 16.66
C LEU A 874 -20.43 -13.40 16.48
N PHE A 875 -20.73 -14.40 15.66
CA PHE A 875 -19.79 -15.47 15.34
C PHE A 875 -18.56 -14.99 14.55
N LEU A 876 -18.71 -14.01 13.64
CA LEU A 876 -17.57 -13.34 12.99
C LEU A 876 -16.68 -12.64 14.03
N THR A 877 -17.28 -11.93 14.99
CA THR A 877 -16.52 -11.28 16.07
C THR A 877 -15.75 -12.29 16.91
N TRP A 878 -16.41 -13.37 17.35
CA TRP A 878 -15.76 -14.43 18.12
C TRP A 878 -14.68 -15.18 17.33
N THR A 879 -14.89 -15.39 16.03
CA THR A 879 -13.87 -15.95 15.11
C THR A 879 -12.65 -15.03 15.02
N THR A 880 -12.88 -13.72 14.93
CA THR A 880 -11.82 -12.70 14.87
C THR A 880 -11.04 -12.66 16.18
N ASN A 881 -11.73 -12.53 17.32
CA ASN A 881 -11.09 -12.48 18.64
C ASN A 881 -10.31 -13.77 18.94
N ALA A 882 -10.85 -14.94 18.58
CA ALA A 882 -10.17 -16.22 18.74
C ALA A 882 -8.91 -16.36 17.85
N ALA A 883 -8.89 -15.71 16.69
CA ALA A 883 -7.77 -15.79 15.75
C ALA A 883 -6.52 -15.01 16.20
N HIS A 884 -6.67 -14.05 17.11
CA HIS A 884 -5.55 -13.30 17.72
C HIS A 884 -4.53 -14.22 18.41
N ASN A 885 -5.01 -15.22 19.18
CA ASN A 885 -4.17 -16.29 19.77
C ASN A 885 -3.22 -16.95 18.74
N TYR A 886 -3.60 -17.01 17.47
CA TYR A 886 -2.83 -17.68 16.42
C TYR A 886 -1.82 -16.79 15.71
N PHE A 887 -1.94 -15.45 15.73
CA PHE A 887 -0.95 -14.58 15.11
C PHE A 887 0.25 -14.25 16.03
N HIS A 888 0.12 -14.47 17.34
CA HIS A 888 1.25 -14.50 18.31
C HIS A 888 2.19 -15.68 18.11
N MET A 889 1.66 -16.78 17.57
CA MET A 889 2.38 -18.04 17.38
C MET A 889 3.13 -18.07 16.03
N ARG A 890 3.80 -19.20 15.78
CA ARG A 890 4.36 -19.53 14.46
C ARG A 890 3.29 -19.43 13.39
N ASP A 891 3.68 -18.87 12.24
CA ASP A 891 2.87 -18.76 11.01
C ASP A 891 2.03 -20.02 10.74
N ASN A 892 0.70 -19.86 10.74
CA ASN A 892 -0.27 -20.94 10.61
C ASN A 892 -1.58 -20.41 10.00
N PHE A 893 -2.33 -21.26 9.30
CA PHE A 893 -3.49 -20.81 8.50
C PHE A 893 -4.65 -20.20 9.32
N ARG A 894 -4.75 -20.48 10.64
CA ARG A 894 -5.82 -19.95 11.48
C ARG A 894 -5.63 -18.47 11.82
N MET A 895 -4.42 -17.91 11.64
CA MET A 895 -4.22 -16.46 11.69
C MET A 895 -5.11 -15.73 10.66
N TYR A 896 -5.37 -16.35 9.50
CA TYR A 896 -6.20 -15.77 8.45
C TYR A 896 -7.70 -15.73 8.79
N TYR A 897 -8.15 -16.43 9.84
CA TYR A 897 -9.51 -16.26 10.33
C TYR A 897 -9.74 -14.84 10.89
N PHE A 898 -8.67 -14.17 11.33
CA PHE A 898 -8.70 -12.75 11.69
C PHE A 898 -9.01 -11.87 10.47
N ASP A 899 -8.41 -12.18 9.32
CA ASP A 899 -8.54 -11.40 8.09
C ASP A 899 -9.97 -11.41 7.50
N LEU A 900 -10.84 -12.35 7.91
CA LEU A 900 -12.28 -12.33 7.56
C LEU A 900 -13.01 -11.06 8.03
N SER A 901 -12.46 -10.34 9.02
CA SER A 901 -12.99 -9.09 9.57
C SER A 901 -12.66 -7.82 8.77
N MET A 902 -11.90 -7.94 7.67
CA MET A 902 -11.13 -6.87 7.00
C MET A 902 -9.86 -6.41 7.74
N LEU A 903 -9.74 -6.58 9.07
CA LEU A 903 -8.51 -6.28 9.81
C LEU A 903 -7.34 -7.13 9.28
N SER A 904 -6.14 -6.56 9.18
CA SER A 904 -4.96 -7.28 8.66
C SER A 904 -4.17 -7.96 9.77
N SER A 905 -4.01 -9.28 9.69
CA SER A 905 -3.15 -10.05 10.62
C SER A 905 -1.68 -9.62 10.55
N LYS A 906 -1.22 -9.13 9.39
CA LYS A 906 0.13 -8.55 9.19
C LYS A 906 0.27 -7.23 9.94
N ASN A 907 -0.72 -6.33 9.82
CA ASN A 907 -0.70 -5.05 10.52
C ASN A 907 -0.81 -5.25 12.03
N TRP A 908 -1.70 -6.14 12.49
CA TRP A 908 -1.92 -6.41 13.91
C TRP A 908 -0.70 -7.04 14.59
N ARG A 909 0.10 -7.86 13.89
CA ARG A 909 1.42 -8.27 14.39
C ARG A 909 2.31 -7.08 14.79
N ILE A 910 2.28 -6.01 14.00
CA ILE A 910 3.04 -4.79 14.29
C ILE A 910 2.33 -3.94 15.37
N THR A 911 1.09 -3.54 15.11
CA THR A 911 0.38 -2.51 15.90
C THR A 911 -0.10 -3.02 17.25
N HIS A 912 -0.38 -4.32 17.38
CA HIS A 912 -0.82 -4.92 18.63
C HIS A 912 0.28 -5.71 19.32
N ILE A 913 1.12 -6.47 18.60
CA ILE A 913 2.11 -7.37 19.25
C ILE A 913 3.49 -6.71 19.41
N MET A 914 3.99 -5.98 18.41
CA MET A 914 5.29 -5.27 18.51
C MET A 914 5.19 -3.88 19.17
N SER A 915 3.98 -3.42 19.49
CA SER A 915 3.70 -2.12 20.10
C SER A 915 2.88 -2.30 21.39
N HIS A 916 1.56 -2.46 21.30
CA HIS A 916 0.67 -2.53 22.47
C HIS A 916 1.07 -3.60 23.50
N HIS A 917 1.39 -4.83 23.10
CA HIS A 917 1.78 -5.89 24.03
C HIS A 917 3.17 -5.73 24.67
N MET A 918 4.03 -4.86 24.15
CA MET A 918 5.39 -4.65 24.68
C MET A 918 5.50 -3.34 25.48
N TYR A 919 4.63 -2.36 25.19
CA TYR A 919 4.68 -1.01 25.74
C TYR A 919 3.25 -0.45 26.04
N PRO A 920 2.31 -1.21 26.65
CA PRO A 920 0.89 -0.87 26.74
C PRO A 920 0.63 0.45 27.46
N ASN A 921 -0.34 1.22 26.95
CA ASN A 921 -0.72 2.56 27.43
C ASN A 921 0.43 3.60 27.49
N THR A 922 1.65 3.31 27.00
CA THR A 922 2.77 4.28 26.92
C THR A 922 2.66 5.19 25.70
N ILE A 923 3.56 6.18 25.55
CA ILE A 923 3.69 6.92 24.28
C ILE A 923 4.13 6.04 23.08
N TRP A 924 4.61 4.81 23.29
CA TRP A 924 4.97 3.85 22.23
C TRP A 924 3.80 2.93 21.82
N ASP A 925 2.69 2.95 22.57
CA ASP A 925 1.50 2.18 22.22
C ASP A 925 0.76 2.82 21.04
N TYR A 926 0.70 2.10 19.93
CA TYR A 926 -0.01 2.49 18.71
C TYR A 926 -1.51 2.69 18.98
N GLU A 927 -2.13 1.92 19.88
CA GLU A 927 -3.54 2.11 20.27
C GLU A 927 -3.75 3.50 20.88
N MET A 928 -2.83 3.95 21.73
CA MET A 928 -2.92 5.24 22.42
C MET A 928 -2.87 6.44 21.49
N TYR A 929 -2.20 6.36 20.34
CA TYR A 929 -2.08 7.49 19.41
C TYR A 929 -2.82 7.31 18.08
N VAL A 930 -3.16 6.10 17.63
CA VAL A 930 -3.89 5.90 16.35
C VAL A 930 -5.29 6.55 16.37
N LEU A 931 -5.94 6.60 17.54
CA LEU A 931 -7.26 7.21 17.70
C LEU A 931 -7.22 8.70 18.08
N GLU A 932 -6.04 9.28 18.38
CA GLU A 932 -5.95 10.73 18.63
C GLU A 932 -6.15 11.52 17.32
N PRO A 933 -6.94 12.62 17.34
CA PRO A 933 -7.48 13.28 18.52
C PRO A 933 -8.88 12.81 18.96
N PHE A 934 -9.52 11.88 18.23
CA PHE A 934 -10.93 11.49 18.42
C PHE A 934 -11.21 10.78 19.75
N ILE A 935 -10.28 9.94 20.23
CA ILE A 935 -10.30 9.32 21.56
C ILE A 935 -8.91 9.55 22.19
N GLN A 936 -8.89 9.95 23.47
CA GLN A 936 -7.67 10.38 24.18
C GLN A 936 -7.63 9.77 25.59
N TRP A 937 -6.96 8.63 25.76
CA TRP A 937 -6.85 7.98 27.08
C TRP A 937 -5.70 8.52 27.94
N ILE A 938 -4.59 8.99 27.34
CA ILE A 938 -3.46 9.60 28.05
C ILE A 938 -3.96 10.78 28.93
N PRO A 939 -3.71 10.80 30.25
CA PRO A 939 -4.06 11.92 31.12
C PRO A 939 -3.19 13.14 30.84
N ARG A 940 -3.81 14.28 30.47
CA ARG A 940 -3.08 15.53 30.20
C ARG A 940 -3.86 16.75 30.66
N LYS A 941 -3.15 17.75 31.21
CA LYS A 941 -3.73 19.02 31.68
C LYS A 941 -4.33 19.90 30.58
N ASP A 942 -3.92 19.70 29.32
CA ASP A 942 -4.44 20.43 28.16
C ASP A 942 -5.72 19.81 27.55
N LYS A 943 -6.11 18.61 27.98
CA LYS A 943 -7.27 17.89 27.43
C LYS A 943 -8.57 18.63 27.75
N SER A 944 -9.15 19.27 26.73
CA SER A 944 -10.41 20.00 26.85
C SER A 944 -11.57 19.10 27.30
N TYR A 945 -12.32 19.54 28.31
CA TYR A 945 -13.55 18.88 28.77
C TYR A 945 -14.55 18.63 27.63
N LEU A 946 -14.68 19.59 26.70
CA LEU A 946 -15.55 19.43 25.53
C LEU A 946 -15.06 18.30 24.62
N MET A 947 -13.74 18.18 24.43
CA MET A 947 -13.17 17.11 23.61
C MET A 947 -13.35 15.74 24.27
N GLY A 948 -13.15 15.63 25.59
CA GLY A 948 -13.46 14.39 26.33
C GLY A 948 -14.94 13.98 26.23
N MET A 949 -15.87 14.95 26.28
CA MET A 949 -17.30 14.68 26.08
C MET A 949 -17.61 14.26 24.64
N ILE A 950 -16.96 14.83 23.63
CA ILE A 950 -17.04 14.37 22.22
C ILE A 950 -16.49 12.95 22.08
N SER A 951 -15.32 12.66 22.66
CA SER A 951 -14.69 11.33 22.65
C SER A 951 -15.60 10.24 23.22
N LYS A 952 -16.34 10.51 24.30
CA LYS A 952 -17.36 9.60 24.83
C LYS A 952 -18.46 9.32 23.81
N ILE A 953 -19.02 10.37 23.21
CA ILE A 953 -20.17 10.28 22.30
C ILE A 953 -19.79 9.59 20.98
N ILE A 954 -18.57 9.83 20.48
CA ILE A 954 -18.10 9.26 19.22
C ILE A 954 -17.54 7.83 19.38
N SER A 955 -17.17 7.38 20.58
CA SER A 955 -16.57 6.06 20.80
C SER A 955 -17.36 4.90 20.15
N PRO A 956 -18.69 4.76 20.30
CA PRO A 956 -19.44 3.71 19.62
C PRO A 956 -19.46 3.83 18.09
N ILE A 957 -19.32 5.05 17.55
CA ILE A 957 -19.22 5.29 16.10
C ILE A 957 -17.85 4.85 15.58
N VAL A 958 -16.77 5.15 16.34
CA VAL A 958 -15.41 4.66 16.05
C VAL A 958 -15.41 3.14 16.05
N TRP A 959 -15.98 2.49 17.08
CA TRP A 959 -16.07 1.03 17.19
C TRP A 959 -16.81 0.42 15.98
N MET A 960 -17.97 0.97 15.61
CA MET A 960 -18.73 0.55 14.43
C MET A 960 -17.95 0.71 13.11
N SER A 961 -17.04 1.69 13.01
CA SER A 961 -16.28 1.96 11.77
C SER A 961 -14.98 1.17 11.62
N MET A 962 -14.39 0.64 12.70
CA MET A 962 -13.01 0.09 12.71
C MET A 962 -12.70 -0.87 11.56
N TYR A 963 -13.55 -1.89 11.34
CA TYR A 963 -13.32 -2.90 10.30
C TYR A 963 -13.26 -2.27 8.90
N ILE A 964 -14.08 -1.24 8.65
CA ILE A 964 -14.10 -0.54 7.35
C ILE A 964 -12.91 0.41 7.24
N THR A 965 -12.56 1.17 8.29
CA THR A 965 -11.42 2.11 8.25
C THR A 965 -10.08 1.39 8.15
N GLU A 966 -9.86 0.33 8.95
CA GLU A 966 -8.66 -0.48 8.87
C GLU A 966 -8.64 -1.37 7.61
N GLY A 967 -9.80 -1.76 7.09
CA GLY A 967 -9.93 -2.40 5.78
C GLY A 967 -9.56 -1.49 4.61
N ILE A 968 -9.91 -0.20 4.65
CA ILE A 968 -9.47 0.80 3.67
C ILE A 968 -7.96 1.05 3.81
N LYS A 969 -7.47 1.25 5.04
CA LYS A 969 -6.02 1.37 5.30
C LYS A 969 -5.26 0.16 4.78
N ARG A 970 -5.73 -1.08 5.05
CA ARG A 970 -5.10 -2.32 4.58
C ARG A 970 -4.73 -2.26 3.10
N TYR A 971 -5.70 -1.98 2.23
CA TYR A 971 -5.44 -1.95 0.79
C TYR A 971 -4.62 -0.72 0.38
N TYR A 972 -4.83 0.44 1.00
CA TYR A 972 -3.94 1.59 0.82
C TYR A 972 -2.47 1.21 1.08
N LEU A 973 -2.19 0.57 2.21
CA LEU A 973 -0.84 0.15 2.62
C LEU A 973 -0.27 -0.95 1.71
N VAL A 974 -1.11 -1.85 1.18
CA VAL A 974 -0.69 -2.82 0.14
C VAL A 974 -0.17 -2.11 -1.11
N TYR A 975 -0.83 -1.03 -1.55
CA TYR A 975 -0.40 -0.24 -2.70
C TYR A 975 0.73 0.77 -2.41
N THR A 976 0.86 1.29 -1.19
CA THR A 976 1.79 2.41 -0.89
C THR A 976 2.99 2.08 0.00
N GLU A 977 2.91 1.08 0.88
CA GLU A 977 3.99 0.72 1.83
C GLU A 977 4.54 -0.70 1.62
N TYR A 978 3.70 -1.67 1.21
CA TYR A 978 4.12 -3.07 1.05
C TYR A 978 4.44 -3.48 -0.39
N GLY A 979 3.88 -2.82 -1.41
CA GLY A 979 4.08 -3.12 -2.85
C GLY A 979 3.57 -4.49 -3.34
N VAL A 980 3.17 -5.38 -2.44
CA VAL A 980 2.83 -6.78 -2.71
C VAL A 980 1.50 -7.13 -2.03
N PHE A 981 0.58 -7.71 -2.82
CA PHE A 981 -0.69 -8.24 -2.36
C PHE A 981 -0.51 -9.70 -1.92
N GLU A 982 -0.83 -10.04 -0.68
CA GLU A 982 -0.65 -11.39 -0.14
C GLU A 982 -1.96 -12.18 -0.12
N PHE A 983 -1.90 -13.51 0.06
CA PHE A 983 -3.11 -14.35 0.18
C PHE A 983 -4.09 -13.82 1.24
N ARG A 984 -3.58 -13.34 2.38
CA ARG A 984 -4.40 -12.76 3.46
C ARG A 984 -5.24 -11.56 3.03
N ASP A 985 -4.81 -10.82 2.00
CA ASP A 985 -5.53 -9.65 1.49
C ASP A 985 -6.70 -10.03 0.57
N PHE A 986 -6.77 -11.29 0.11
CA PHE A 986 -7.97 -11.84 -0.54
C PHE A 986 -9.02 -12.37 0.47
N VAL A 987 -8.57 -12.81 1.66
CA VAL A 987 -9.42 -13.49 2.66
C VAL A 987 -10.68 -12.73 3.09
N PRO A 988 -10.67 -11.38 3.28
CA PRO A 988 -11.89 -10.64 3.62
C PRO A 988 -13.05 -10.84 2.62
N PHE A 989 -12.75 -11.14 1.35
CA PHE A 989 -13.75 -11.32 0.30
C PHE A 989 -14.37 -12.72 0.25
N LEU A 990 -13.85 -13.71 0.98
CA LEU A 990 -14.40 -15.07 0.99
C LEU A 990 -15.85 -15.12 1.50
N LEU A 991 -16.20 -14.28 2.48
CA LEU A 991 -17.57 -14.15 2.99
C LEU A 991 -18.55 -13.56 1.95
N PRO A 992 -18.35 -12.35 1.38
CA PRO A 992 -19.27 -11.80 0.39
C PRO A 992 -19.32 -12.62 -0.90
N ILE A 993 -18.23 -13.27 -1.32
CA ILE A 993 -18.21 -14.20 -2.46
C ILE A 993 -19.10 -15.41 -2.17
N SER A 994 -18.91 -16.10 -1.04
CA SER A 994 -19.71 -17.28 -0.70
C SER A 994 -21.20 -16.94 -0.47
N MET A 995 -21.50 -15.83 0.22
CA MET A 995 -22.86 -15.29 0.36
C MET A 995 -23.52 -15.00 -1.01
N SER A 996 -22.74 -14.58 -2.01
CA SER A 996 -23.23 -14.30 -3.37
C SER A 996 -23.65 -15.56 -4.15
N LEU A 997 -23.20 -16.76 -3.73
CA LEU A 997 -23.61 -18.03 -4.35
C LEU A 997 -25.05 -18.44 -3.98
N VAL A 998 -25.56 -17.94 -2.85
CA VAL A 998 -26.88 -18.30 -2.30
C VAL A 998 -27.88 -17.14 -2.28
N ALA A 999 -27.42 -15.90 -2.30
CA ALA A 999 -28.28 -14.72 -2.46
C ALA A 999 -28.88 -14.63 -3.88
N PRO A 1000 -30.11 -14.11 -4.06
CA PRO A 1000 -30.73 -13.97 -5.38
C PRO A 1000 -30.15 -12.83 -6.22
N LYS A 1001 -29.34 -11.94 -5.63
CA LYS A 1001 -28.54 -10.90 -6.31
C LYS A 1001 -27.25 -10.66 -5.53
N ILE A 1002 -26.12 -10.46 -6.24
CA ILE A 1002 -24.80 -10.15 -5.64
C ILE A 1002 -24.87 -8.92 -4.73
N LEU A 1003 -25.57 -7.86 -5.15
CA LEU A 1003 -25.78 -6.64 -4.36
C LEU A 1003 -26.49 -6.89 -3.00
N ILE A 1004 -27.27 -7.97 -2.86
CA ILE A 1004 -27.91 -8.33 -1.59
C ILE A 1004 -26.89 -9.00 -0.66
N ALA A 1005 -26.07 -9.93 -1.17
CA ALA A 1005 -24.96 -10.50 -0.41
C ALA A 1005 -23.97 -9.42 0.07
N PHE A 1006 -23.58 -8.51 -0.82
CA PHE A 1006 -22.71 -7.37 -0.50
C PHE A 1006 -23.33 -6.46 0.57
N LYS A 1007 -24.61 -6.08 0.45
CA LYS A 1007 -25.31 -5.30 1.48
C LYS A 1007 -25.35 -6.02 2.84
N LEU A 1008 -25.65 -7.31 2.85
CA LEU A 1008 -25.70 -8.10 4.08
C LEU A 1008 -24.30 -8.25 4.72
N TRP A 1009 -23.26 -8.44 3.92
CA TRP A 1009 -21.87 -8.46 4.40
C TRP A 1009 -21.44 -7.11 5.01
N LEU A 1010 -21.75 -5.97 4.37
CA LEU A 1010 -21.46 -4.65 4.95
C LEU A 1010 -22.18 -4.42 6.29
N ILE A 1011 -23.44 -4.86 6.42
CA ILE A 1011 -24.18 -4.79 7.69
C ILE A 1011 -23.55 -5.72 8.74
N MET A 1012 -23.11 -6.92 8.33
CA MET A 1012 -22.40 -7.87 9.20
C MET A 1012 -21.07 -7.31 9.70
N LEU A 1013 -20.30 -6.60 8.86
CA LEU A 1013 -19.08 -5.90 9.26
C LEU A 1013 -19.38 -4.79 10.27
N LEU A 1014 -20.39 -3.94 10.05
CA LEU A 1014 -20.73 -2.86 10.98
C LEU A 1014 -21.13 -3.39 12.37
N ILE A 1015 -21.96 -4.45 12.42
CA ILE A 1015 -22.36 -5.09 13.68
C ILE A 1015 -21.15 -5.75 14.35
N SER A 1016 -20.37 -6.55 13.60
CA SER A 1016 -19.20 -7.26 14.12
C SER A 1016 -18.12 -6.29 14.64
N SER A 1017 -17.86 -5.19 13.92
CA SER A 1017 -16.93 -4.13 14.34
C SER A 1017 -17.40 -3.45 15.63
N THR A 1018 -18.71 -3.22 15.78
CA THR A 1018 -19.28 -2.64 17.01
C THR A 1018 -19.06 -3.56 18.22
N ILE A 1019 -19.29 -4.87 18.06
CA ILE A 1019 -19.06 -5.85 19.13
C ILE A 1019 -17.55 -6.01 19.40
N PHE A 1020 -16.72 -6.00 18.36
CA PHE A 1020 -15.26 -6.05 18.47
C PHE A 1020 -14.69 -4.88 19.28
N GLY A 1021 -15.03 -3.64 18.92
CA GLY A 1021 -14.57 -2.45 19.65
C GLY A 1021 -15.11 -2.38 21.09
N LEU A 1022 -16.34 -2.85 21.32
CA LEU A 1022 -16.90 -2.98 22.67
C LEU A 1022 -16.12 -3.99 23.53
N ILE A 1023 -15.64 -5.10 22.96
CA ILE A 1023 -14.81 -6.09 23.67
C ILE A 1023 -13.37 -5.58 23.84
N GLY A 1024 -12.72 -5.14 22.77
CA GLY A 1024 -11.30 -4.77 22.71
C GLY A 1024 -10.93 -3.59 23.60
N PHE A 1025 -11.53 -2.42 23.40
CA PHE A 1025 -11.21 -1.23 24.21
C PHE A 1025 -11.69 -1.33 25.67
N ASN A 1026 -12.39 -2.40 26.03
CA ASN A 1026 -12.77 -2.73 27.40
C ASN A 1026 -12.15 -4.06 27.86
N ALA A 1027 -11.09 -4.51 27.19
CA ALA A 1027 -10.39 -5.77 27.46
C ALA A 1027 -9.50 -5.77 28.72
N ALA A 1028 -9.54 -4.66 29.49
CA ALA A 1028 -8.85 -4.38 30.75
C ALA A 1028 -7.57 -3.52 30.69
N HIS A 1029 -7.45 -2.65 29.68
CA HIS A 1029 -6.35 -1.67 29.56
C HIS A 1029 -6.71 -0.24 30.05
N HIS A 1030 -7.96 0.19 29.93
CA HIS A 1030 -8.32 1.60 30.14
C HIS A 1030 -9.21 1.82 31.37
N HIS A 1031 -8.62 2.23 32.49
CA HIS A 1031 -9.31 2.66 33.71
C HIS A 1031 -8.54 3.82 34.36
N PRO A 1032 -9.19 4.73 35.11
CA PRO A 1032 -8.53 5.73 35.95
C PRO A 1032 -7.53 5.19 36.99
N ASP A 1033 -7.54 3.88 37.22
CA ASP A 1033 -6.76 3.14 38.21
C ASP A 1033 -5.84 2.09 37.54
N ILE A 1034 -5.54 2.29 36.26
CA ILE A 1034 -4.60 1.55 35.42
C ILE A 1034 -3.60 2.56 34.84
N PHE A 1035 -2.32 2.22 34.80
CA PHE A 1035 -1.27 3.12 34.34
C PHE A 1035 -1.44 3.50 32.87
N HIS A 1036 -1.26 4.79 32.57
CA HIS A 1036 -1.09 5.34 31.21
C HIS A 1036 0.03 6.39 31.25
N ASP A 1037 0.76 6.60 30.16
CA ASP A 1037 1.80 7.66 30.11
C ASP A 1037 1.24 9.02 30.53
N GLY A 1038 2.02 9.82 31.25
CA GLY A 1038 1.49 10.98 31.99
C GLY A 1038 1.11 10.67 33.45
N ASP A 1039 0.93 9.39 33.84
CA ASP A 1039 0.84 8.98 35.24
C ASP A 1039 2.19 8.95 35.96
N ILE A 1040 2.13 8.85 37.29
CA ILE A 1040 3.30 8.60 38.13
C ILE A 1040 3.65 7.10 37.99
N TYR A 1041 4.61 6.84 37.11
CA TYR A 1041 5.28 5.55 36.89
C TYR A 1041 5.93 5.01 38.19
N ARG A 1042 6.36 3.74 38.19
CA ARG A 1042 7.11 3.16 39.32
C ARG A 1042 8.62 3.27 39.10
N ASN A 1043 9.39 3.39 40.18
CA ASN A 1043 10.85 3.52 40.12
C ASN A 1043 11.57 2.26 39.61
N ASP A 1044 10.93 1.09 39.75
CA ASP A 1044 11.43 -0.18 39.24
C ASP A 1044 11.01 -0.34 37.77
N MET A 1045 11.98 -0.61 36.91
CA MET A 1045 11.82 -0.67 35.45
C MET A 1045 11.82 -2.11 34.92
N ASP A 1046 11.54 -3.13 35.75
CA ASP A 1046 11.22 -4.47 35.27
C ASP A 1046 10.02 -4.42 34.30
N TRP A 1047 10.19 -4.99 33.11
CA TRP A 1047 9.17 -4.95 32.06
C TRP A 1047 7.83 -5.55 32.50
N GLY A 1048 7.86 -6.68 33.23
CA GLY A 1048 6.65 -7.35 33.70
C GLY A 1048 5.93 -6.58 34.81
N LEU A 1049 6.63 -5.75 35.58
CA LEU A 1049 5.99 -4.83 36.53
C LEU A 1049 5.22 -3.70 35.83
N LEU A 1050 5.66 -3.26 34.63
CA LEU A 1050 4.92 -2.28 33.83
C LEU A 1050 3.68 -2.90 33.17
N GLU A 1051 3.79 -4.12 32.62
CA GLU A 1051 2.65 -4.90 32.13
C GLU A 1051 1.57 -5.09 33.21
N MET A 1052 2.00 -5.41 34.44
CA MET A 1052 1.11 -5.51 35.60
C MET A 1052 0.37 -4.18 35.85
N ASP A 1053 1.01 -3.02 35.67
CA ASP A 1053 0.38 -1.72 35.92
C ASP A 1053 -0.62 -1.32 34.85
N ALA A 1054 -0.37 -1.67 33.59
CA ALA A 1054 -1.16 -1.29 32.42
C ALA A 1054 -2.31 -2.27 32.07
N VAL A 1055 -2.33 -3.47 32.66
CA VAL A 1055 -3.34 -4.52 32.39
C VAL A 1055 -4.06 -4.94 33.67
N ARG A 1056 -5.29 -5.46 33.60
CA ARG A 1056 -5.98 -6.19 34.69
C ARG A 1056 -6.63 -7.49 34.17
N ASP A 1057 -6.98 -8.40 35.07
CA ASP A 1057 -7.73 -9.61 34.74
C ASP A 1057 -9.25 -9.43 34.97
N ARG A 1058 -10.07 -10.26 34.30
CA ARG A 1058 -11.54 -10.10 34.27
C ARG A 1058 -12.26 -11.30 34.88
N MET A 1059 -12.77 -11.13 36.10
CA MET A 1059 -13.40 -12.19 36.88
C MET A 1059 -14.63 -12.83 36.22
N ASP A 1060 -15.25 -12.18 35.24
CA ASP A 1060 -16.41 -12.72 34.50
C ASP A 1060 -16.04 -13.50 33.23
N ILE A 1061 -14.88 -13.20 32.65
CA ILE A 1061 -14.39 -13.82 31.42
C ILE A 1061 -13.54 -15.05 31.76
N ASP A 1062 -12.72 -14.96 32.80
CA ASP A 1062 -11.75 -15.99 33.20
C ASP A 1062 -12.39 -17.28 33.75
N LYS A 1063 -13.73 -17.30 33.88
CA LYS A 1063 -14.53 -18.46 34.31
C LYS A 1063 -14.64 -19.57 33.26
N SER A 1064 -14.31 -19.31 31.99
CA SER A 1064 -14.47 -20.30 30.90
C SER A 1064 -13.48 -20.09 29.77
N LEU A 1065 -12.83 -21.17 29.32
CA LEU A 1065 -11.92 -21.17 28.16
C LEU A 1065 -12.56 -20.58 26.89
N PHE A 1066 -13.86 -20.81 26.68
CA PHE A 1066 -14.57 -20.22 25.54
C PHE A 1066 -14.64 -18.68 25.65
N LEU A 1067 -14.97 -18.15 26.83
CA LEU A 1067 -15.02 -16.71 27.05
C LEU A 1067 -13.62 -16.09 26.99
N ILE A 1068 -12.63 -16.75 27.57
CA ILE A 1068 -11.21 -16.38 27.51
C ILE A 1068 -10.77 -16.19 26.05
N ILE A 1069 -10.94 -17.21 25.19
CA ILE A 1069 -10.54 -17.15 23.77
C ILE A 1069 -11.34 -16.11 22.98
N THR A 1070 -12.63 -15.92 23.29
CA THR A 1070 -13.52 -15.05 22.49
C THR A 1070 -13.61 -13.59 22.98
N ASN A 1071 -13.07 -13.26 24.16
CA ASN A 1071 -13.15 -11.92 24.77
C ASN A 1071 -11.80 -11.44 25.38
N TYR A 1072 -10.69 -12.08 25.03
CA TYR A 1072 -9.34 -11.78 25.54
C TYR A 1072 -9.20 -11.94 27.08
N GLY A 1073 -9.66 -13.07 27.64
CA GLY A 1073 -9.48 -13.37 29.08
C GLY A 1073 -8.08 -13.83 29.45
N SER A 1074 -7.82 -14.01 30.75
CA SER A 1074 -6.47 -14.28 31.31
C SER A 1074 -5.45 -13.21 30.87
N HIS A 1075 -5.92 -11.97 30.75
CA HIS A 1075 -5.28 -10.92 29.96
C HIS A 1075 -3.87 -10.56 30.46
N THR A 1076 -3.67 -10.53 31.77
CA THR A 1076 -2.38 -10.24 32.41
C THR A 1076 -1.35 -11.33 32.08
N LEU A 1077 -1.76 -12.60 32.09
CA LEU A 1077 -0.90 -13.72 31.69
C LEU A 1077 -0.63 -13.73 30.19
N HIS A 1078 -1.64 -13.43 29.37
CA HIS A 1078 -1.48 -13.32 27.93
C HIS A 1078 -0.50 -12.18 27.54
N HIS A 1079 -0.50 -11.05 28.25
CA HIS A 1079 0.52 -10.01 28.06
C HIS A 1079 1.93 -10.48 28.43
N LEU A 1080 2.09 -11.14 29.59
CA LEU A 1080 3.42 -11.57 30.05
C LEU A 1080 4.02 -12.71 29.21
N ILE A 1081 3.20 -13.60 28.64
CA ILE A 1081 3.66 -14.78 27.87
C ILE A 1081 2.80 -15.04 26.61
N PRO A 1082 2.74 -14.10 25.64
CA PRO A 1082 1.73 -14.07 24.56
C PRO A 1082 1.80 -15.23 23.56
N THR A 1083 2.91 -15.96 23.52
CA THR A 1083 3.08 -17.15 22.66
C THR A 1083 2.40 -18.40 23.21
N VAL A 1084 1.97 -18.39 24.47
CA VAL A 1084 1.33 -19.53 25.14
C VAL A 1084 -0.16 -19.51 24.88
N ASP A 1085 -0.67 -20.60 24.30
CA ASP A 1085 -2.09 -20.77 24.02
C ASP A 1085 -2.96 -20.54 25.27
N HIS A 1086 -4.09 -19.84 25.10
CA HIS A 1086 -5.02 -19.51 26.20
C HIS A 1086 -5.54 -20.74 26.97
N HIS A 1087 -5.46 -21.96 26.40
CA HIS A 1087 -5.75 -23.21 27.11
C HIS A 1087 -4.70 -23.59 28.17
N TYR A 1088 -3.45 -23.15 28.01
CA TYR A 1088 -2.34 -23.46 28.92
C TYR A 1088 -2.06 -22.36 29.95
N LEU A 1089 -2.45 -21.11 29.69
CA LEU A 1089 -2.30 -19.99 30.67
C LEU A 1089 -2.83 -20.32 32.08
N PRO A 1090 -3.95 -21.05 32.28
CA PRO A 1090 -4.41 -21.45 33.62
C PRO A 1090 -3.38 -22.27 34.43
N LEU A 1091 -2.48 -23.01 33.77
CA LEU A 1091 -1.39 -23.75 34.43
C LEU A 1091 -0.37 -22.81 35.08
N CYS A 1092 -0.19 -21.61 34.52
CA CYS A 1092 0.73 -20.59 35.02
C CYS A 1092 0.16 -19.78 36.19
N VAL A 1093 -1.15 -19.85 36.49
CA VAL A 1093 -1.78 -19.04 37.54
C VAL A 1093 -1.14 -19.23 38.93
N PRO A 1094 -0.82 -20.45 39.41
CA PRO A 1094 -0.14 -20.61 40.71
C PRO A 1094 1.29 -20.04 40.72
N ALA A 1095 2.00 -20.14 39.60
CA ALA A 1095 3.34 -19.58 39.42
C ALA A 1095 3.31 -18.03 39.40
N PHE A 1096 2.29 -17.46 38.78
CA PHE A 1096 2.02 -16.02 38.74
C PHE A 1096 1.67 -15.49 40.13
N LEU A 1097 0.64 -16.04 40.79
CA LEU A 1097 0.20 -15.58 42.11
C LEU A 1097 1.32 -15.62 43.16
N LYS A 1098 2.14 -16.68 43.17
CA LYS A 1098 3.33 -16.76 44.05
C LYS A 1098 4.38 -15.67 43.76
N THR A 1099 4.50 -15.23 42.51
CA THR A 1099 5.44 -14.15 42.14
C THR A 1099 4.85 -12.77 42.47
N CYS A 1100 3.53 -12.59 42.34
CA CYS A 1100 2.83 -11.42 42.84
C CYS A 1100 2.96 -11.28 44.37
N GLU A 1101 2.82 -12.38 45.12
CA GLU A 1101 3.03 -12.42 46.58
C GLU A 1101 4.47 -12.02 46.98
N GLU A 1102 5.47 -12.63 46.36
CA GLU A 1102 6.90 -12.39 46.63
C GLU A 1102 7.37 -10.95 46.35
N PHE A 1103 6.81 -10.31 45.31
CA PHE A 1103 7.12 -8.93 44.94
C PHE A 1103 6.12 -7.91 45.52
N ASN A 1104 5.18 -8.34 46.37
CA ASN A 1104 4.12 -7.53 46.95
C ASN A 1104 3.31 -6.73 45.90
N ILE A 1105 2.94 -7.38 44.79
CA ILE A 1105 2.15 -6.82 43.70
C ILE A 1105 0.72 -7.36 43.78
N ASN A 1106 -0.27 -6.47 43.74
CA ASN A 1106 -1.68 -6.88 43.80
C ASN A 1106 -2.11 -7.66 42.52
N SER A 1107 -2.76 -8.82 42.66
CA SER A 1107 -3.28 -9.65 41.56
C SER A 1107 -4.80 -9.53 41.31
N ASP A 1108 -5.45 -8.48 41.82
CA ASP A 1108 -6.91 -8.26 41.75
C ASP A 1108 -7.50 -8.36 40.34
N LYS A 1109 -8.76 -8.84 40.30
CA LYS A 1109 -9.59 -8.97 39.10
C LYS A 1109 -10.84 -8.11 39.22
N TRP A 1110 -11.24 -7.45 38.14
CA TRP A 1110 -12.44 -6.60 38.11
C TRP A 1110 -13.53 -7.19 37.21
N THR A 1111 -14.77 -6.72 37.36
CA THR A 1111 -15.87 -7.09 36.47
C THR A 1111 -15.73 -6.42 35.11
N GLN A 1112 -16.36 -6.99 34.09
CA GLN A 1112 -16.42 -6.36 32.76
C GLN A 1112 -17.13 -4.99 32.79
N TRP A 1113 -18.04 -4.80 33.75
CA TRP A 1113 -18.84 -3.57 33.88
C TRP A 1113 -18.03 -2.41 34.50
N GLU A 1114 -17.24 -2.67 35.54
CA GLU A 1114 -16.36 -1.66 36.15
C GLU A 1114 -15.33 -1.13 35.15
N LEU A 1115 -14.77 -2.02 34.32
CA LEU A 1115 -13.86 -1.66 33.24
C LEU A 1115 -14.52 -0.81 32.15
N LEU A 1116 -15.74 -1.17 31.71
CA LEU A 1116 -16.51 -0.37 30.76
C LEU A 1116 -16.84 1.03 31.31
N GLN A 1117 -17.20 1.13 32.59
CA GLN A 1117 -17.35 2.42 33.28
C GLN A 1117 -15.99 3.14 33.46
N GLY A 1118 -14.91 2.40 33.59
CA GLY A 1118 -13.53 2.89 33.63
C GLY A 1118 -13.12 3.59 32.36
N GLN A 1119 -13.27 2.93 31.21
CA GLN A 1119 -12.87 3.42 29.89
C GLN A 1119 -13.44 4.82 29.62
N PHE A 1120 -14.74 5.01 29.87
CA PHE A 1120 -15.40 6.31 29.70
C PHE A 1120 -15.05 7.35 30.78
N ARG A 1121 -14.56 6.92 31.96
CA ARG A 1121 -13.97 7.84 32.96
C ARG A 1121 -12.56 8.26 32.55
N GLN A 1122 -11.73 7.34 32.06
CA GLN A 1122 -10.35 7.59 31.62
C GLN A 1122 -10.29 8.64 30.48
N ILE A 1123 -11.23 8.59 29.54
CA ILE A 1123 -11.36 9.59 28.47
C ILE A 1123 -11.45 11.04 29.01
N MET A 1124 -12.08 11.26 30.17
CA MET A 1124 -12.15 12.60 30.78
C MET A 1124 -10.92 12.99 31.59
N ARG A 1125 -10.02 12.04 31.89
CA ARG A 1125 -8.97 12.26 32.88
C ARG A 1125 -7.91 13.22 32.33
N THR A 1126 -7.65 14.26 33.10
CA THR A 1126 -6.66 15.32 32.87
C THR A 1126 -5.48 15.26 33.86
N GLU A 1127 -5.72 14.65 35.02
CA GLU A 1127 -4.77 14.60 36.15
C GLU A 1127 -3.99 13.29 36.16
N ALA A 1128 -2.68 13.42 36.38
CA ALA A 1128 -1.75 12.34 36.65
C ALA A 1128 -2.05 11.69 38.01
N LYS A 1129 -1.93 10.36 38.09
CA LYS A 1129 -2.15 9.59 39.32
C LYS A 1129 -1.04 8.56 39.52
N LYS A 1130 -0.79 8.17 40.78
CA LYS A 1130 -0.02 6.98 41.13
C LYS A 1130 -0.88 5.74 40.91
N ASN A 1131 -0.67 5.07 39.77
CA ASN A 1131 -1.54 3.99 39.25
C ASN A 1131 -0.85 2.63 39.14
N HIS A 1132 0.37 2.51 39.65
CA HIS A 1132 1.06 1.22 39.75
C HIS A 1132 0.52 0.36 40.90
N ARG A 1133 0.55 -0.96 40.70
CA ARG A 1133 0.11 -1.98 41.66
C ARG A 1133 1.12 -2.22 42.78
#